data_AF-A0A1I0M027-F1
#
_entry.id   AF-A0A1I0M027-F1
#
_cell.length_a   1.000
_cell.length_b   1.000
_cell.length_c   1.000
_cell.angle_alpha   90.00
_cell.angle_beta   90.00
_cell.angle_gamma   90.00
#
_symmetry.space_group_name_H-M   'P 1'
#
loop_
_entity.id
_entity.type
_entity.pdbx_description
1 polymer ?
#
loop_
_entity_poly.entity_id
_entity_poly.type
_entity_poly.pdbx_seq_one_letter_code
_entity_poly.pdbx_strand_id
1 'polypeptide(L)'
;MSAFVMAETSDRRFEKYNASDGLADNSAQTIYCTKEGRMVITTMGQINFFDGQKFSYIDPTEENLYPLVDYAGNYHLYFDRYHHMWLKNTHNVTCVDLQTEKFAVSIKEEFAKFGMDKQVRDMFVDADGIVWLSVADGLYSVESKRLYPLRKGHNLQDVETSQDKYLLLFYEDGQMDMVDLATGKRILLSAAYNNTEKETYESSSVLLKDHNLFYQIRNGKKQAIFQRFDVAKREWRTIFKTPYHLNNMAKKDSLFYLSSEYGYWVYDASNGHLNHVENLLLQNGQLLNTDINVLAFDKQGGLWVGTEKRGLLYSRPFDPPFTIYDWNDKQAMVYYGYMSQYSKSSTTFRGRTVNCTYRDSRGWTWVGTSQGLHLYRHTSDHLPQIITKNDGLLNNVIHAIVEDHEKRIWVSTTYGVSCVFIKDREIDYVCSYNEHDCVPNEAFVNGGAACLPDGRIVMQSLDHMMVFNPQSMETLKGKYAYEIYPKLIQLLVNGNNVETGMEHDGKIILEKALSRTSEIDLNYNQNSLMLIYSALNYFRPQHTYYRVRVKGLDDRWHIYTSYDSEGKVDKNGRLRLLLESLRPGLYVVEIQASMLPNQWDTKPDEWIVRIHQPWWRTTGMFVLLGSLLLVLLGINAYCYLRNANMRVMRNSEEQGIINRIRIFAERCCNRGSELLEPTPEEVYGYGTNPQNELSPEFNETMIKIMPQILSKEGSQISMRDLSNAAGMDVQEFYQLITANIYKSPRGLAVQVMLQRAIEMLETTGKDIPDISEECGFVSVNFFIATFFHHMKQTPDQFRHKKGIG
;
A
#
# COMPACT_ATOMS: atom_id res chain seq x y z
N MET A 1 -4.14 19.05 61.95
CA MET A 1 -5.42 19.69 61.58
C MET A 1 -5.94 19.00 60.33
N SER A 2 -6.87 18.07 60.48
CA SER A 2 -7.51 17.34 59.39
C SER A 2 -8.68 18.18 58.87
N ALA A 3 -8.47 18.92 57.79
CA ALA A 3 -9.59 19.46 57.03
C ALA A 3 -10.30 18.26 56.37
N PHE A 4 -11.55 18.01 56.73
CA PHE A 4 -12.42 17.13 55.96
C PHE A 4 -12.60 17.79 54.59
N VAL A 5 -11.85 17.31 53.60
CA VAL A 5 -12.08 17.62 52.18
C VAL A 5 -13.40 16.92 51.83
N MET A 6 -14.43 17.68 51.46
CA MET A 6 -15.70 17.07 51.04
C MET A 6 -15.47 16.37 49.70
N ALA A 7 -16.01 15.16 49.57
CA ALA A 7 -15.94 14.40 48.32
C ALA A 7 -16.67 15.17 47.21
N GLU A 8 -15.95 15.56 46.17
CA GLU A 8 -16.49 16.32 45.05
C GLU A 8 -16.75 15.42 43.83
N THR A 9 -17.71 15.85 43.01
CA THR A 9 -17.93 15.25 41.70
C THR A 9 -16.93 15.84 40.72
N SER A 10 -16.42 15.05 39.79
CA SER A 10 -15.48 15.54 38.80
C SER A 10 -16.10 16.66 37.95
N ASP A 11 -15.42 17.80 37.85
CA ASP A 11 -15.77 18.85 36.88
C ASP A 11 -15.66 18.35 35.42
N ARG A 12 -14.93 17.26 35.23
CA ARG A 12 -14.65 16.63 33.95
C ARG A 12 -15.73 15.63 33.54
N ARG A 13 -16.08 15.62 32.25
CA ARG A 13 -16.92 14.58 31.64
C ARG A 13 -16.09 13.50 30.98
N PHE A 14 -16.49 12.25 31.15
CA PHE A 14 -15.77 11.07 30.68
C PHE A 14 -16.55 10.26 29.63
N GLU A 15 -15.84 9.85 28.58
CA GLU A 15 -16.23 8.86 27.59
C GLU A 15 -15.65 7.50 27.98
N LYS A 16 -16.34 6.40 27.68
CA LYS A 16 -15.92 5.05 28.07
C LYS A 16 -15.42 4.28 26.87
N TYR A 17 -14.25 3.65 27.00
CA TYR A 17 -13.71 2.66 26.08
C TYR A 17 -13.56 1.32 26.76
N ASN A 18 -13.93 0.24 26.09
CA ASN A 18 -13.88 -1.12 26.62
C ASN A 18 -13.53 -2.13 25.51
N ALA A 19 -13.57 -3.43 25.81
CA ALA A 19 -13.26 -4.48 24.86
C ALA A 19 -14.11 -4.47 23.59
N SER A 20 -15.36 -3.98 23.65
CA SER A 20 -16.19 -3.76 22.45
C SER A 20 -15.60 -2.75 21.47
N ASP A 21 -14.76 -1.85 21.97
CA ASP A 21 -14.11 -0.78 21.20
C ASP A 21 -12.72 -1.21 20.68
N GLY A 22 -12.32 -2.46 20.95
CA GLY A 22 -11.08 -3.08 20.49
C GLY A 22 -9.96 -3.18 21.53
N LEU A 23 -10.21 -2.77 22.78
CA LEU A 23 -9.27 -2.99 23.88
C LEU A 23 -9.15 -4.49 24.16
N ALA A 24 -7.94 -5.01 24.40
CA ALA A 24 -7.72 -6.44 24.61
C ALA A 24 -8.46 -6.98 25.85
N ASP A 25 -8.45 -6.21 26.95
CA ASP A 25 -9.12 -6.53 28.19
C ASP A 25 -9.55 -5.26 28.94
N ASN A 26 -10.57 -5.36 29.79
CA ASN A 26 -11.14 -4.21 30.49
C ASN A 26 -10.36 -3.79 31.76
N SER A 27 -9.27 -4.48 32.09
CA SER A 27 -8.43 -4.16 33.24
C SER A 27 -7.21 -3.36 32.82
N ALA A 28 -7.31 -2.03 32.89
CA ALA A 28 -6.21 -1.15 32.53
C ALA A 28 -5.21 -1.05 33.70
N GLN A 29 -3.98 -1.50 33.46
CA GLN A 29 -2.93 -1.60 34.46
C GLN A 29 -1.98 -0.41 34.45
N THR A 30 -1.47 -0.03 33.27
CA THR A 30 -0.66 1.17 33.10
C THR A 30 -1.08 1.94 31.85
N ILE A 31 -0.92 3.25 31.86
CA ILE A 31 -1.17 4.12 30.70
C ILE A 31 0.03 5.05 30.56
N TYR A 32 0.54 5.17 29.34
CA TYR A 32 1.63 6.07 29.00
C TYR A 32 1.38 6.79 27.70
N CYS A 33 1.63 8.10 27.67
CA CYS A 33 1.64 8.89 26.46
C CYS A 33 3.07 9.02 25.95
N THR A 34 3.32 8.50 24.74
CA THR A 34 4.64 8.60 24.10
C THR A 34 5.00 10.06 23.78
N LYS A 35 6.28 10.33 23.53
CA LYS A 35 6.74 11.67 23.10
C LYS A 35 6.05 12.15 21.82
N GLU A 36 5.61 11.23 20.98
CA GLU A 36 4.90 11.50 19.73
C GLU A 36 3.37 11.63 19.90
N GLY A 37 2.85 11.41 21.11
CA GLY A 37 1.43 11.56 21.43
C GLY A 37 0.62 10.27 21.44
N ARG A 38 1.14 9.17 20.87
CA ARG A 38 0.47 7.85 20.88
C ARG A 38 0.27 7.36 22.31
N MET A 39 -0.93 6.89 22.63
CA MET A 39 -1.24 6.30 23.94
C MET A 39 -0.95 4.80 23.92
N VAL A 40 -0.23 4.33 24.94
CA VAL A 40 0.07 2.92 25.20
C VAL A 40 -0.61 2.53 26.49
N ILE A 41 -1.42 1.48 26.45
CA ILE A 41 -2.19 0.98 27.57
C ILE A 41 -1.85 -0.49 27.78
N THR A 42 -1.37 -0.84 28.95
CA THR A 42 -1.16 -2.24 29.29
C THR A 42 -2.37 -2.78 30.02
N THR A 43 -2.90 -3.90 29.57
CA THR A 43 -3.97 -4.64 30.24
C THR A 43 -3.37 -5.85 30.97
N MET A 44 -4.15 -6.89 31.26
CA MET A 44 -3.66 -8.11 31.91
C MET A 44 -2.73 -8.94 30.99
N GLY A 45 -1.51 -8.47 30.82
CA GLY A 45 -0.44 -9.06 30.01
C GLY A 45 -0.31 -8.47 28.61
N GLN A 46 -1.38 -7.94 28.02
CA GLN A 46 -1.36 -7.39 26.66
C GLN A 46 -0.97 -5.91 26.65
N ILE A 47 -0.42 -5.49 25.52
CA ILE A 47 -0.04 -4.09 25.29
C ILE A 47 -0.90 -3.56 24.15
N ASN A 48 -1.70 -2.56 24.46
CA ASN A 48 -2.64 -1.91 23.55
C ASN A 48 -2.05 -0.57 23.11
N PHE A 49 -2.13 -0.31 21.82
CA PHE A 49 -1.78 0.95 21.22
C PHE A 49 -3.03 1.62 20.68
N PHE A 50 -3.25 2.86 21.10
CA PHE A 50 -4.37 3.66 20.63
C PHE A 50 -3.91 4.70 19.61
N ASP A 51 -4.42 4.57 18.38
CA ASP A 51 -4.02 5.35 17.21
C ASP A 51 -4.86 6.63 17.00
N GLY A 52 -5.62 7.05 18.01
CA GLY A 52 -6.58 8.15 17.92
C GLY A 52 -8.02 7.70 17.73
N GLN A 53 -8.25 6.44 17.33
CA GLN A 53 -9.60 5.93 17.17
C GLN A 53 -9.75 4.45 17.52
N LYS A 54 -8.82 3.61 17.08
CA LYS A 54 -8.90 2.16 17.25
C LYS A 54 -7.76 1.69 18.15
N PHE A 55 -8.08 0.70 18.96
CA PHE A 55 -7.09 -0.07 19.68
C PHE A 55 -6.55 -1.20 18.78
N SER A 56 -5.22 -1.31 18.76
CA SER A 56 -4.49 -2.47 18.29
C SER A 56 -3.71 -3.02 19.47
N TYR A 57 -3.50 -4.33 19.54
CA TYR A 57 -2.78 -4.91 20.66
C TYR A 57 -1.83 -6.01 20.21
N ILE A 58 -0.83 -6.25 21.05
CA ILE A 58 0.12 -7.35 20.93
C ILE A 58 0.05 -8.21 22.19
N ASP A 59 0.11 -9.52 21.98
CA ASP A 59 0.04 -10.53 23.03
C ASP A 59 1.42 -11.16 23.28
N PRO A 60 1.87 -11.27 24.54
CA PRO A 60 3.08 -12.01 24.86
C PRO A 60 2.83 -13.52 24.83
N THR A 61 3.84 -14.29 24.44
CA THR A 61 3.87 -15.75 24.62
C THR A 61 4.64 -16.13 25.88
N GLU A 62 4.55 -17.40 26.29
CA GLU A 62 5.29 -17.90 27.47
C GLU A 62 6.81 -17.72 27.35
N GLU A 63 7.34 -17.78 26.13
CA GLU A 63 8.78 -17.60 25.85
C GLU A 63 9.24 -16.15 26.03
N ASN A 64 8.33 -15.17 25.93
CA ASN A 64 8.65 -13.76 26.12
C ASN A 64 8.79 -13.35 27.59
N LEU A 65 8.43 -14.23 28.54
CA LEU A 65 8.45 -13.95 29.98
C LEU A 65 9.82 -14.27 30.58
N TYR A 66 10.37 -13.32 31.34
CA TYR A 66 11.55 -13.56 32.16
C TYR A 66 11.20 -13.48 33.66
N PRO A 67 11.59 -14.45 34.50
CA PRO A 67 11.24 -14.46 35.91
C PRO A 67 12.09 -13.48 36.73
N LEU A 68 11.43 -12.63 37.52
CA LEU A 68 12.04 -11.69 38.47
C LEU A 68 11.75 -12.13 39.90
N VAL A 69 12.69 -12.83 40.52
CA VAL A 69 12.48 -13.51 41.82
C VAL A 69 12.24 -12.53 42.97
N ASP A 70 12.89 -11.37 42.95
CA ASP A 70 12.81 -10.39 44.04
C ASP A 70 11.64 -9.42 43.88
N TYR A 71 10.96 -9.45 42.74
CA TYR A 71 9.88 -8.53 42.44
C TYR A 71 8.51 -9.08 42.82
N ALA A 72 7.91 -8.47 43.84
CA ALA A 72 6.56 -8.78 44.32
C ALA A 72 5.55 -7.64 44.08
N GLY A 73 5.89 -6.66 43.25
CA GLY A 73 5.05 -5.48 42.97
C GLY A 73 4.00 -5.71 41.89
N ASN A 74 3.24 -4.65 41.59
CA ASN A 74 2.20 -4.60 40.55
C ASN A 74 2.79 -4.30 39.16
N TYR A 75 1.95 -3.93 38.20
CA TYR A 75 2.42 -3.55 36.86
C TYR A 75 3.21 -2.24 36.87
N HIS A 76 4.40 -2.25 36.27
CA HIS A 76 5.20 -1.07 36.00
C HIS A 76 5.67 -1.06 34.55
N LEU A 77 5.54 0.09 33.90
CA LEU A 77 5.95 0.30 32.51
C LEU A 77 7.17 1.20 32.46
N TYR A 78 8.23 0.70 31.83
CA TYR A 78 9.48 1.43 31.66
C TYR A 78 9.83 1.62 30.19
N PHE A 79 10.47 2.75 29.89
CA PHE A 79 11.03 3.06 28.58
C PHE A 79 12.51 3.36 28.74
N ASP A 80 13.36 2.57 28.07
CA ASP A 80 14.80 2.78 28.13
C ASP A 80 15.34 3.60 26.94
N ARG A 81 16.63 3.95 27.02
CA ARG A 81 17.35 4.64 25.94
C ARG A 81 17.66 3.77 24.71
N TYR A 82 17.49 2.45 24.82
CA TYR A 82 17.84 1.48 23.79
C TYR A 82 16.65 1.11 22.90
N HIS A 83 15.54 1.85 23.02
CA HIS A 83 14.29 1.60 22.30
C HIS A 83 13.56 0.34 22.74
N HIS A 84 13.68 -0.05 24.01
CA HIS A 84 12.82 -1.07 24.60
C HIS A 84 11.74 -0.46 25.47
N MET A 85 10.61 -1.16 25.50
CA MET A 85 9.55 -0.96 26.45
C MET A 85 9.43 -2.20 27.31
N TRP A 86 9.66 -2.03 28.61
CA TRP A 86 9.64 -3.13 29.57
C TRP A 86 8.35 -3.08 30.37
N LEU A 87 7.59 -4.16 30.35
CA LEU A 87 6.40 -4.34 31.16
C LEU A 87 6.72 -5.33 32.28
N LYS A 88 6.87 -4.78 33.47
CA LYS A 88 7.16 -5.52 34.69
C LYS A 88 5.86 -5.87 35.39
N ASN A 89 5.69 -7.11 35.83
CA ASN A 89 4.55 -7.58 36.61
C ASN A 89 5.03 -8.53 37.71
N THR A 90 4.18 -8.90 38.66
CA THR A 90 4.55 -9.76 39.80
C THR A 90 5.33 -11.00 39.32
N HIS A 91 6.56 -11.13 39.80
CA HIS A 91 7.51 -12.18 39.46
C HIS A 91 7.97 -12.31 37.99
N ASN A 92 7.63 -11.39 37.10
CA ASN A 92 8.06 -11.47 35.71
C ASN A 92 8.26 -10.11 35.02
N VAL A 93 8.93 -10.14 33.87
CA VAL A 93 9.05 -8.99 32.97
C VAL A 93 8.92 -9.46 31.53
N THR A 94 8.24 -8.66 30.72
CA THR A 94 8.23 -8.76 29.26
C THR A 94 8.91 -7.54 28.65
N CYS A 95 9.43 -7.69 27.44
CA CYS A 95 10.12 -6.63 26.71
C CYS A 95 9.56 -6.54 25.29
N VAL A 96 9.24 -5.34 24.86
CA VAL A 96 8.90 -5.02 23.47
C VAL A 96 10.02 -4.19 22.87
N ASP A 97 10.54 -4.64 21.74
CA ASP A 97 11.44 -3.85 20.91
C ASP A 97 10.61 -2.83 20.12
N LEU A 98 10.81 -1.54 20.40
CA LEU A 98 10.10 -0.44 19.74
C LEU A 98 10.60 -0.16 18.32
N GLN A 99 11.69 -0.80 17.86
CA GLN A 99 12.12 -0.74 16.47
C GLN A 99 11.28 -1.66 15.59
N THR A 100 10.88 -2.82 16.11
CA THR A 100 10.08 -3.82 15.40
C THR A 100 8.61 -3.86 15.83
N GLU A 101 8.27 -3.22 16.96
CA GLU A 101 6.97 -3.28 17.65
C GLU A 101 6.53 -4.72 17.98
N LYS A 102 7.50 -5.59 18.29
CA LYS A 102 7.28 -6.99 18.67
C LYS A 102 7.91 -7.30 20.02
N PHE A 103 7.38 -8.33 20.70
CA PHE A 103 8.02 -8.85 21.89
C PHE A 103 9.40 -9.43 21.57
N ALA A 104 10.37 -9.15 22.43
CA ALA A 104 11.70 -9.73 22.34
C ALA A 104 11.61 -11.26 22.50
N VAL A 105 12.29 -11.99 21.62
CA VAL A 105 12.27 -13.47 21.62
C VAL A 105 12.86 -14.02 22.92
N SER A 106 13.94 -13.42 23.42
CA SER A 106 14.60 -13.85 24.66
C SER A 106 15.17 -12.65 25.42
N ILE A 107 14.57 -12.34 26.57
CA ILE A 107 15.05 -11.28 27.46
C ILE A 107 16.44 -11.61 28.03
N LYS A 108 16.76 -12.90 28.19
CA LYS A 108 18.10 -13.32 28.63
C LYS A 108 19.16 -12.88 27.63
N GLU A 109 18.87 -12.93 26.33
CA GLU A 109 19.78 -12.42 25.30
C GLU A 109 19.88 -10.90 25.33
N GLU A 110 18.78 -10.19 25.57
CA GLU A 110 18.81 -8.73 25.75
C GLU A 110 19.66 -8.31 26.96
N PHE A 111 19.55 -9.00 28.10
CA PHE A 111 20.43 -8.77 29.24
C PHE A 111 21.89 -9.10 28.94
N ALA A 112 22.17 -10.15 28.15
CA ALA A 112 23.52 -10.45 27.69
C ALA A 112 24.09 -9.33 26.81
N LYS A 113 23.29 -8.69 25.94
CA LYS A 113 23.71 -7.50 25.17
C LYS A 113 24.07 -6.31 26.07
N PHE A 114 23.41 -6.18 27.22
CA PHE A 114 23.77 -5.21 28.26
C PHE A 114 25.03 -5.58 29.08
N GLY A 115 25.64 -6.74 28.77
CA GLY A 115 26.81 -7.27 29.46
C GLY A 115 26.48 -8.03 30.74
N MET A 116 25.24 -8.53 30.86
CA MET A 116 24.80 -9.25 32.05
C MET A 116 24.49 -10.73 31.78
N ASP A 117 25.44 -11.59 32.12
CA ASP A 117 25.30 -13.06 32.00
C ASP A 117 24.71 -13.72 33.26
N LYS A 118 24.69 -12.99 34.38
CA LYS A 118 24.15 -13.48 35.66
C LYS A 118 22.61 -13.42 35.65
N GLN A 119 22.00 -14.24 36.49
CA GLN A 119 20.54 -14.18 36.69
C GLN A 119 20.16 -12.82 37.30
N VAL A 120 19.33 -12.09 36.56
CA VAL A 120 18.74 -10.82 37.01
C VAL A 120 17.60 -11.16 37.95
N ARG A 121 17.61 -10.56 39.14
CA ARG A 121 16.59 -10.78 40.18
C ARG A 121 15.51 -9.72 40.14
N ASP A 122 15.89 -8.49 39.78
CA ASP A 122 14.97 -7.38 39.53
C ASP A 122 15.54 -6.37 38.51
N MET A 123 14.68 -5.52 37.94
CA MET A 123 15.06 -4.46 37.00
C MET A 123 14.31 -3.14 37.27
N PHE A 124 15.00 -2.03 37.04
CA PHE A 124 14.50 -0.66 37.11
C PHE A 124 14.99 0.14 35.91
N VAL A 125 14.24 1.17 35.54
CA VAL A 125 14.70 2.19 34.59
C VAL A 125 14.42 3.55 35.21
N ASP A 126 15.45 4.37 35.33
CA ASP A 126 15.31 5.71 35.92
C ASP A 126 14.64 6.68 34.95
N ALA A 127 14.27 7.88 35.43
CA ALA A 127 13.64 8.91 34.60
C ALA A 127 14.50 9.36 33.41
N ASP A 128 15.81 9.15 33.51
CA ASP A 128 16.77 9.45 32.47
C ASP A 128 16.84 8.34 31.41
N GLY A 129 16.22 7.17 31.63
CA GLY A 129 16.13 6.03 30.71
C GLY A 129 17.28 5.04 30.83
N ILE A 130 18.06 5.12 31.90
CA ILE A 130 19.17 4.20 32.19
C ILE A 130 18.60 2.93 32.83
N VAL A 131 19.02 1.78 32.32
CA VAL A 131 18.61 0.47 32.84
C VAL A 131 19.50 0.08 34.02
N TRP A 132 18.86 -0.34 35.11
CA TRP A 132 19.48 -0.81 36.34
C TRP A 132 19.03 -2.25 36.63
N LEU A 133 19.99 -3.17 36.76
CA LEU A 133 19.74 -4.60 36.95
C LEU A 133 20.18 -5.02 38.35
N SER A 134 19.25 -5.53 39.14
CA SER A 134 19.55 -6.13 40.45
C SER A 134 20.03 -7.56 40.25
N VAL A 135 21.22 -7.86 40.78
CA VAL A 135 21.82 -9.20 40.80
C VAL A 135 22.26 -9.54 42.23
N ALA A 136 22.63 -10.81 42.46
CA ALA A 136 23.03 -11.28 43.80
C ALA A 136 24.18 -10.44 44.43
N ASP A 137 25.05 -9.84 43.62
CA ASP A 137 26.22 -9.09 44.08
C ASP A 137 25.95 -7.58 44.28
N GLY A 138 24.78 -7.07 43.85
CA GLY A 138 24.44 -5.65 43.93
C GLY A 138 23.62 -5.15 42.74
N LEU A 139 23.59 -3.83 42.56
CA LEU A 139 22.86 -3.16 41.48
C LEU A 139 23.81 -2.79 40.33
N TYR A 140 23.60 -3.36 39.16
CA TYR A 140 24.39 -3.11 37.97
C TYR A 140 23.78 -1.99 37.11
N SER A 141 24.60 -1.00 36.74
CA SER A 141 24.25 0.06 35.80
C SER A 141 24.64 -0.35 34.39
N VAL A 142 23.68 -0.41 33.46
CA VAL A 142 23.95 -0.78 32.07
C VAL A 142 24.79 0.28 31.35
N GLU A 143 24.60 1.57 31.66
CA GLU A 143 25.35 2.66 31.03
C GLU A 143 26.81 2.70 31.47
N SER A 144 27.06 2.69 32.79
CA SER A 144 28.43 2.79 33.32
C SER A 144 29.15 1.44 33.41
N LYS A 145 28.43 0.33 33.23
CA LYS A 145 28.89 -1.06 33.45
C LYS A 145 29.50 -1.28 34.83
N ARG A 146 29.04 -0.52 35.83
CA ARG A 146 29.50 -0.59 37.22
C ARG A 146 28.47 -1.27 38.10
N LEU A 147 28.97 -1.92 39.15
CA LEU A 147 28.16 -2.55 40.19
C LEU A 147 28.20 -1.68 41.45
N TYR A 148 27.02 -1.35 41.97
CA TYR A 148 26.83 -0.60 43.21
C TYR A 148 26.37 -1.55 44.32
N PRO A 149 26.99 -1.48 45.51
CA PRO A 149 26.63 -2.37 46.61
C PRO A 149 25.24 -2.05 47.13
N LEU A 150 24.39 -3.08 47.23
CA LEU A 150 23.08 -2.99 47.88
C LEU A 150 23.19 -3.35 49.37
N ARG A 151 22.23 -2.83 50.14
CA ARG A 151 22.14 -3.13 51.57
C ARG A 151 21.66 -4.57 51.78
N LYS A 152 22.42 -5.33 52.58
CA LYS A 152 22.08 -6.74 52.88
C LYS A 152 20.79 -6.83 53.69
N GLY A 153 19.89 -7.71 53.28
CA GLY A 153 18.64 -8.01 54.00
C GLY A 153 17.52 -6.97 53.82
N HIS A 154 17.67 -6.03 52.88
CA HIS A 154 16.63 -5.09 52.51
C HIS A 154 16.31 -5.26 51.02
N ASN A 155 15.03 -5.42 50.67
CA ASN A 155 14.63 -5.47 49.28
C ASN A 155 14.57 -4.06 48.67
N LEU A 156 15.06 -3.91 47.44
CA LEU A 156 15.05 -2.65 46.70
C LEU A 156 13.69 -2.53 45.99
N GLN A 157 13.01 -1.40 46.16
CA GLN A 157 11.71 -1.14 45.54
C GLN A 157 11.77 -0.17 44.37
N ASP A 158 12.68 0.81 44.43
CA ASP A 158 12.80 1.80 43.38
C ASP A 158 14.21 2.40 43.32
N VAL A 159 14.57 2.94 42.16
CA VAL A 159 15.89 3.51 41.87
C VAL A 159 15.72 4.76 41.02
N GLU A 160 16.42 5.83 41.40
CA GLU A 160 16.38 7.05 40.60
C GLU A 160 17.70 7.83 40.69
N THR A 161 18.03 8.55 39.64
CA THR A 161 19.23 9.36 39.57
C THR A 161 18.91 10.85 39.76
N SER A 162 19.86 11.60 40.31
CA SER A 162 19.71 13.05 40.53
C SER A 162 20.99 13.79 40.16
N GLN A 163 20.84 14.83 39.33
CA GLN A 163 21.90 15.75 38.92
C GLN A 163 23.14 15.07 38.33
N ASP A 164 22.97 13.90 37.70
CA ASP A 164 24.05 13.03 37.17
C ASP A 164 25.16 12.71 38.19
N LYS A 165 24.87 12.88 39.49
CA LYS A 165 25.85 12.79 40.57
C LYS A 165 25.43 11.79 41.63
N TYR A 166 24.15 11.73 41.93
CA TYR A 166 23.61 10.92 43.01
C TYR A 166 22.71 9.81 42.47
N LEU A 167 22.88 8.62 43.00
CA LEU A 167 21.99 7.48 42.85
C LEU A 167 21.19 7.33 44.14
N LEU A 168 19.87 7.32 44.05
CA LEU A 168 18.95 7.17 45.17
C LEU A 168 18.35 5.77 45.11
N LEU A 169 18.50 5.03 46.20
CA LEU A 169 18.03 3.65 46.35
C LEU A 169 16.93 3.62 47.39
N PHE A 170 15.71 3.26 46.99
CA PHE A 170 14.54 3.21 47.88
C PHE A 170 14.23 1.78 48.27
N TYR A 171 14.23 1.49 49.57
CA TYR A 171 14.03 0.14 50.10
C TYR A 171 12.59 -0.09 50.60
N GLU A 172 12.22 -1.36 50.76
CA GLU A 172 10.90 -1.80 51.24
C GLU A 172 10.55 -1.29 52.65
N ASP A 173 11.53 -1.02 53.49
CA ASP A 173 11.33 -0.58 54.87
C ASP A 173 11.27 0.94 55.01
N GLY A 174 11.11 1.69 53.91
CA GLY A 174 11.07 3.15 53.91
C GLY A 174 12.43 3.83 54.00
N GLN A 175 13.51 3.06 54.06
CA GLN A 175 14.86 3.62 54.05
C GLN A 175 15.29 3.99 52.63
N MET A 176 16.10 5.04 52.54
CA MET A 176 16.65 5.53 51.29
C MET A 176 18.15 5.78 51.47
N ASP A 177 18.95 5.18 50.60
CA ASP A 177 20.39 5.42 50.50
C ASP A 177 20.67 6.34 49.31
N MET A 178 21.43 7.41 49.54
CA MET A 178 21.97 8.27 48.48
C MET A 178 23.45 7.93 48.29
N VAL A 179 23.81 7.51 47.08
CA VAL A 179 25.14 7.03 46.70
C VAL A 179 25.74 7.98 45.66
N ASP A 180 27.03 8.28 45.79
CA ASP A 180 27.79 9.03 44.79
C ASP A 180 28.06 8.14 43.56
N LEU A 181 27.65 8.54 42.36
CA LEU A 181 27.81 7.75 41.14
C LEU A 181 29.29 7.56 40.76
N ALA A 182 30.14 8.56 41.02
CA ALA A 182 31.56 8.50 40.63
C ALA A 182 32.37 7.53 41.51
N THR A 183 32.14 7.57 42.82
CA THR A 183 32.89 6.80 43.82
C THR A 183 32.18 5.52 44.28
N GLY A 184 30.88 5.38 44.01
CA GLY A 184 30.04 4.29 44.52
C GLY A 184 29.86 4.29 46.04
N LYS A 185 30.27 5.37 46.73
CA LYS A 185 30.17 5.49 48.19
C LYS A 185 28.84 6.09 48.61
N ARG A 186 28.23 5.51 49.65
CA ARG A 186 27.03 6.07 50.27
C ARG A 186 27.34 7.39 50.98
N ILE A 187 26.57 8.42 50.64
CA ILE A 187 26.66 9.78 51.17
C ILE A 187 25.66 9.99 52.31
N LEU A 188 24.43 9.50 52.14
CA LEU A 188 23.33 9.72 53.07
C LEU A 188 22.54 8.43 53.25
N LEU A 189 22.12 8.19 54.50
CA LEU A 189 21.04 7.27 54.85
C LEU A 189 19.91 8.13 55.41
N SER A 190 18.73 8.03 54.82
CA SER A 190 17.53 8.71 55.27
C SER A 190 16.38 7.71 55.41
N ALA A 191 15.40 8.01 56.23
CA ALA A 191 14.16 7.23 56.33
C ALA A 191 12.96 8.14 56.05
N ALA A 192 12.00 7.65 55.28
CA ALA A 192 10.78 8.38 54.96
C ALA A 192 9.86 8.54 56.20
N TYR A 193 9.88 7.55 57.09
CA TYR A 193 9.10 7.53 58.33
C TYR A 193 9.80 6.76 59.46
N ASN A 194 9.22 6.84 60.66
CA ASN A 194 9.75 6.19 61.85
C ASN A 194 9.64 4.66 61.76
N ASN A 195 10.49 3.95 62.52
CA ASN A 195 10.55 2.48 62.52
C ASN A 195 9.20 1.79 62.81
N THR A 196 8.30 2.44 63.55
CA THR A 196 6.96 1.91 63.88
C THR A 196 6.00 1.92 62.70
N GLU A 197 6.21 2.79 61.71
CA GLU A 197 5.35 2.91 60.52
C GLU A 197 5.83 2.02 59.36
N LYS A 198 6.97 1.33 59.53
CA LYS A 198 7.59 0.50 58.49
C LYS A 198 6.68 -0.61 57.99
N GLU A 199 6.21 -1.46 58.90
CA GLU A 199 5.28 -2.55 58.60
C GLU A 199 3.93 -2.04 58.04
N THR A 200 3.67 -0.74 58.18
CA THR A 200 2.43 -0.12 57.70
C THR A 200 2.54 0.31 56.23
N TYR A 201 3.73 0.47 55.63
CA TYR A 201 3.88 1.03 54.27
C TYR A 201 4.94 0.28 53.41
N GLU A 202 5.12 -1.02 53.67
CA GLU A 202 6.14 -1.85 53.02
C GLU A 202 5.71 -2.48 51.69
N SER A 203 4.42 -2.43 51.34
CA SER A 203 3.85 -3.30 50.28
C SER A 203 4.17 -2.86 48.86
N SER A 204 4.01 -1.58 48.52
CA SER A 204 4.35 -1.07 47.18
C SER A 204 4.82 0.38 47.20
N SER A 205 5.55 0.77 46.16
CA SER A 205 6.11 2.11 45.97
C SER A 205 5.88 2.58 44.54
N VAL A 206 5.42 3.82 44.39
CA VAL A 206 5.38 4.53 43.09
C VAL A 206 6.14 5.83 43.24
N LEU A 207 7.19 6.02 42.44
CA LEU A 207 8.06 7.19 42.47
C LEU A 207 7.84 8.08 41.23
N LEU A 208 7.89 9.39 41.43
CA LEU A 208 7.95 10.37 40.35
C LEU A 208 8.98 11.45 40.69
N LYS A 209 9.94 11.64 39.78
CA LYS A 209 10.95 12.71 39.83
C LYS A 209 10.38 13.99 39.24
N ASP A 210 10.48 15.08 40.00
CA ASP A 210 10.20 16.43 39.55
C ASP A 210 11.36 17.37 39.90
N HIS A 211 12.26 17.59 38.94
CA HIS A 211 13.49 18.35 39.14
C HIS A 211 14.35 17.78 40.30
N ASN A 212 14.44 18.51 41.42
CA ASN A 212 15.19 18.12 42.62
C ASN A 212 14.28 17.51 43.72
N LEU A 213 13.01 17.26 43.42
CA LEU A 213 12.04 16.67 44.33
C LEU A 213 11.65 15.28 43.86
N PHE A 214 11.53 14.34 44.79
CA PHE A 214 11.02 13.00 44.54
C PHE A 214 9.72 12.80 45.27
N TYR A 215 8.64 12.60 44.53
CA TYR A 215 7.33 12.31 45.08
C TYR A 215 7.15 10.80 45.14
N GLN A 216 6.76 10.28 46.29
CA GLN A 216 6.62 8.85 46.51
C GLN A 216 5.26 8.55 47.15
N ILE A 217 4.54 7.62 46.52
CA ILE A 217 3.42 6.91 47.14
C ILE A 217 3.99 5.65 47.77
N ARG A 218 3.62 5.37 49.03
CA ARG A 218 3.87 4.06 49.64
C ARG A 218 2.60 3.47 50.18
N ASN A 219 2.32 2.24 49.78
CA ASN A 219 1.15 1.49 50.23
C ASN A 219 1.51 0.42 51.25
N GLY A 220 0.56 0.19 52.14
CA GLY A 220 0.61 -0.76 53.23
C GLY A 220 -0.34 -1.92 53.11
N LYS A 221 -0.74 -2.47 54.26
CA LYS A 221 -1.86 -3.44 54.33
C LYS A 221 -3.21 -2.82 53.96
N LYS A 222 -3.50 -1.60 54.46
CA LYS A 222 -4.77 -0.88 54.23
C LYS A 222 -4.63 0.64 54.24
N GLN A 223 -3.41 1.17 54.15
CA GLN A 223 -3.17 2.61 54.21
C GLN A 223 -2.16 3.00 53.14
N ALA A 224 -2.21 4.24 52.70
CA ALA A 224 -1.18 4.83 51.87
C ALA A 224 -0.65 6.11 52.49
N ILE A 225 0.59 6.43 52.12
CA ILE A 225 1.23 7.68 52.49
C ILE A 225 1.82 8.32 51.23
N PHE A 226 1.48 9.59 51.00
CA PHE A 226 2.05 10.39 49.92
C PHE A 226 3.05 11.40 50.50
N GLN A 227 4.27 11.37 49.99
CA GLN A 227 5.40 12.10 50.55
C GLN A 227 6.27 12.69 49.46
N ARG A 228 7.11 13.65 49.83
CA ARG A 228 8.19 14.13 48.97
C ARG A 228 9.53 14.17 49.69
N PHE A 229 10.59 13.86 48.97
CA PHE A 229 11.97 14.04 49.38
C PHE A 229 12.61 15.19 48.62
N ASP A 230 13.25 16.11 49.33
CA ASP A 230 14.00 17.23 48.75
C ASP A 230 15.50 16.91 48.78
N VAL A 231 16.12 16.78 47.60
CA VAL A 231 17.54 16.42 47.49
C VAL A 231 18.46 17.49 48.05
N ALA A 232 18.10 18.76 47.84
CA ALA A 232 18.93 19.89 48.26
C ALA A 232 18.91 20.03 49.78
N LYS A 233 17.73 19.85 50.39
CA LYS A 233 17.55 19.92 51.86
C LYS A 233 17.84 18.61 52.57
N ARG A 234 17.81 17.48 51.85
CA ARG A 234 17.92 16.12 52.38
C ARG A 234 16.83 15.78 53.40
N GLU A 235 15.63 16.27 53.16
CA GLU A 235 14.51 16.16 54.10
C GLU A 235 13.28 15.54 53.43
N TRP A 236 12.59 14.69 54.20
CA TRP A 236 11.29 14.14 53.86
C TRP A 236 10.17 15.04 54.38
N ARG A 237 9.11 15.18 53.59
CA ARG A 237 7.87 15.84 54.01
C ARG A 237 6.68 14.99 53.59
N THR A 238 5.88 14.57 54.57
CA THR A 238 4.58 13.97 54.32
C THR A 238 3.60 15.04 53.80
N ILE A 239 2.86 14.69 52.75
CA ILE A 239 1.83 15.56 52.17
C ILE A 239 0.47 15.16 52.77
N PHE A 240 0.06 13.90 52.60
CA PHE A 240 -1.14 13.35 53.23
C PHE A 240 -1.06 11.82 53.39
N LYS A 241 -2.02 11.26 54.14
CA LYS A 241 -2.19 9.83 54.40
C LYS A 241 -3.64 9.44 54.10
N THR A 242 -3.87 8.23 53.60
CA THR A 242 -5.20 7.70 53.30
C THR A 242 -5.44 6.35 54.00
N PRO A 243 -6.69 6.03 54.39
CA PRO A 243 -7.06 4.74 54.95
C PRO A 243 -7.34 3.67 53.88
N TYR A 244 -6.78 3.84 52.69
CA TYR A 244 -6.90 2.96 51.51
C TYR A 244 -5.70 3.20 50.59
N HIS A 245 -5.49 2.33 49.60
CA HIS A 245 -4.35 2.41 48.69
C HIS A 245 -4.46 3.54 47.67
N LEU A 246 -3.30 4.08 47.30
CA LEU A 246 -3.14 4.96 46.14
C LEU A 246 -2.41 4.16 45.05
N ASN A 247 -3.02 4.04 43.88
CA ASN A 247 -2.59 3.06 42.88
C ASN A 247 -1.47 3.60 41.97
N ASN A 248 -1.61 4.84 41.49
CA ASN A 248 -0.69 5.45 40.54
C ASN A 248 -0.68 6.99 40.70
N MET A 249 0.25 7.65 40.02
CA MET A 249 0.44 9.10 40.05
C MET A 249 0.76 9.64 38.65
N ALA A 250 0.02 10.66 38.23
CA ALA A 250 0.30 11.45 37.03
C ALA A 250 0.51 12.92 37.39
N LYS A 251 1.40 13.59 36.67
CA LYS A 251 1.67 15.02 36.85
C LYS A 251 1.29 15.81 35.60
N LYS A 252 0.63 16.96 35.79
CA LYS A 252 0.43 17.97 34.76
C LYS A 252 0.66 19.35 35.36
N ASP A 253 1.63 20.08 34.83
CA ASP A 253 2.07 21.38 35.34
C ASP A 253 2.45 21.32 36.84
N SER A 254 1.73 22.01 37.72
CA SER A 254 1.89 21.93 39.19
C SER A 254 0.97 20.91 39.87
N LEU A 255 0.05 20.30 39.13
CA LEU A 255 -0.99 19.42 39.66
C LEU A 255 -0.55 17.96 39.59
N PHE A 256 -0.70 17.27 40.72
CA PHE A 256 -0.51 15.84 40.86
C PHE A 256 -1.86 15.15 40.99
N TYR A 257 -2.10 14.18 40.13
CA TYR A 257 -3.30 13.36 40.10
C TYR A 257 -2.92 11.97 40.64
N LEU A 258 -3.50 11.57 41.77
CA LEU A 258 -3.23 10.29 42.39
C LEU A 258 -4.48 9.41 42.31
N SER A 259 -4.38 8.25 41.69
CA SER A 259 -5.50 7.31 41.59
C SER A 259 -5.69 6.52 42.88
N SER A 260 -6.93 6.10 43.16
CA SER A 260 -7.29 5.36 44.37
C SER A 260 -8.49 4.43 44.13
N GLU A 261 -8.79 3.59 45.12
CA GLU A 261 -10.02 2.78 45.16
C GLU A 261 -11.30 3.65 45.10
N TYR A 262 -11.23 4.88 45.62
CA TYR A 262 -12.36 5.82 45.69
C TYR A 262 -12.10 7.04 44.80
N GLY A 263 -11.97 6.83 43.48
CA GLY A 263 -11.70 7.91 42.53
C GLY A 263 -10.25 8.38 42.55
N TYR A 264 -10.02 9.70 42.51
CA TYR A 264 -8.66 10.27 42.46
C TYR A 264 -8.49 11.56 43.27
N TRP A 265 -7.27 11.78 43.75
CA TRP A 265 -6.86 12.99 44.46
C TRP A 265 -6.15 13.95 43.51
N VAL A 266 -6.36 15.25 43.71
CA VAL A 266 -5.66 16.33 43.03
C VAL A 266 -4.89 17.15 44.06
N TYR A 267 -3.57 17.14 43.96
CA TYR A 267 -2.68 17.92 44.81
C TYR A 267 -1.98 19.00 44.00
N ASP A 268 -2.17 20.27 44.36
CA ASP A 268 -1.48 21.39 43.75
C ASP A 268 -0.19 21.70 44.53
N ALA A 269 0.96 21.44 43.89
CA ALA A 269 2.26 21.66 44.52
C ALA A 269 2.61 23.15 44.71
N SER A 270 1.90 24.07 44.02
CA SER A 270 2.19 25.51 44.09
C SER A 270 1.67 26.17 45.38
N ASN A 271 0.48 25.75 45.83
CA ASN A 271 -0.21 26.32 47.00
C ASN A 271 -0.46 25.27 48.10
N GLY A 272 -0.22 23.99 47.83
CA GLY A 272 -0.45 22.88 48.75
C GLY A 272 -1.93 22.48 48.90
N HIS A 273 -2.81 22.95 48.03
CA HIS A 273 -4.23 22.61 48.06
C HIS A 273 -4.45 21.15 47.63
N LEU A 274 -5.37 20.48 48.30
CA LEU A 274 -5.67 19.06 48.10
C LEU A 274 -7.19 18.90 47.94
N ASN A 275 -7.59 18.33 46.80
CA ASN A 275 -8.99 18.02 46.51
C ASN A 275 -9.15 16.51 46.24
N HIS A 276 -10.33 15.95 46.57
CA HIS A 276 -10.66 14.55 46.35
C HIS A 276 -11.91 14.43 45.48
N VAL A 277 -11.76 13.71 44.36
CA VAL A 277 -12.82 13.46 43.39
C VAL A 277 -13.22 11.99 43.48
N GLU A 278 -14.38 11.72 44.06
CA GLU A 278 -14.91 10.35 44.22
C GLU A 278 -15.78 9.92 43.04
N ASN A 279 -16.64 10.83 42.55
CA ASN A 279 -17.62 10.50 41.53
C ASN A 279 -17.20 11.06 40.17
N LEU A 280 -17.07 10.20 39.17
CA LEU A 280 -16.79 10.59 37.78
C LEU A 280 -18.09 10.84 37.04
N LEU A 281 -18.21 11.96 36.35
CA LEU A 281 -19.37 12.28 35.53
C LEU A 281 -19.17 11.74 34.11
N LEU A 282 -20.03 10.83 33.65
CA LEU A 282 -20.02 10.35 32.28
C LEU A 282 -20.71 11.33 31.32
N GLN A 283 -20.40 11.28 30.02
CA GLN A 283 -21.03 12.15 29.01
C GLN A 283 -22.57 12.05 29.00
N ASN A 284 -23.14 10.88 29.32
CA ASN A 284 -24.57 10.66 29.42
C ASN A 284 -25.21 11.21 30.73
N GLY A 285 -24.43 11.91 31.56
CA GLY A 285 -24.86 12.48 32.83
C GLY A 285 -24.88 11.49 34.01
N GLN A 286 -24.56 10.22 33.78
CA GLN A 286 -24.48 9.23 34.87
C GLN A 286 -23.24 9.46 35.73
N LEU A 287 -23.41 9.35 37.04
CA LEU A 287 -22.30 9.33 37.99
C LEU A 287 -21.75 7.92 38.10
N LEU A 288 -20.44 7.80 37.96
CA LEU A 288 -19.71 6.56 38.09
C LEU A 288 -18.79 6.65 39.30
N ASN A 289 -19.14 5.90 40.35
CA ASN A 289 -18.21 5.58 41.41
C ASN A 289 -17.41 4.34 40.98
N THR A 290 -16.10 4.49 40.84
CA THR A 290 -15.22 3.42 40.36
C THR A 290 -13.85 3.51 41.00
N ASP A 291 -13.27 2.33 41.14
CA ASP A 291 -11.86 2.07 41.35
C ASP A 291 -11.03 2.58 40.16
N ILE A 292 -10.20 3.58 40.43
CA ILE A 292 -9.24 4.08 39.45
C ILE A 292 -7.91 3.43 39.72
N ASN A 293 -7.41 2.69 38.74
CA ASN A 293 -6.12 2.04 38.84
C ASN A 293 -5.00 2.98 38.36
N VAL A 294 -5.15 3.55 37.17
CA VAL A 294 -4.10 4.38 36.55
C VAL A 294 -4.67 5.64 35.90
N LEU A 295 -3.86 6.70 35.87
CA LEU A 295 -4.20 7.98 35.25
C LEU A 295 -3.03 8.41 34.35
N ALA A 296 -3.32 9.03 33.22
CA ALA A 296 -2.31 9.64 32.38
C ALA A 296 -2.91 10.80 31.57
N PHE A 297 -2.05 11.74 31.18
CA PHE A 297 -2.44 12.81 30.26
C PHE A 297 -1.92 12.52 28.86
N ASP A 298 -2.74 12.78 27.86
CA ASP A 298 -2.26 12.90 26.48
C ASP A 298 -1.57 14.26 26.24
N LYS A 299 -0.93 14.41 25.08
CA LYS A 299 -0.26 15.64 24.64
C LYS A 299 -1.22 16.83 24.48
N GLN A 300 -2.50 16.58 24.24
CA GLN A 300 -3.55 17.60 24.12
C GLN A 300 -4.13 17.96 25.50
N GLY A 301 -3.68 17.32 26.57
CA GLY A 301 -4.12 17.57 27.93
C GLY A 301 -5.42 16.88 28.34
N GLY A 302 -5.94 15.98 27.50
CA GLY A 302 -7.01 15.05 27.85
C GLY A 302 -6.54 14.06 28.92
N LEU A 303 -7.45 13.68 29.81
CA LEU A 303 -7.19 12.80 30.94
C LEU A 303 -7.70 11.40 30.62
N TRP A 304 -6.77 10.45 30.61
CA TRP A 304 -7.03 9.03 30.46
C TRP A 304 -7.03 8.37 31.84
N VAL A 305 -8.06 7.57 32.10
CA VAL A 305 -8.30 6.91 33.38
C VAL A 305 -8.49 5.43 33.11
N GLY A 306 -7.63 4.60 33.69
CA GLY A 306 -7.79 3.15 33.70
C GLY A 306 -8.53 2.69 34.94
N THR A 307 -9.54 1.86 34.73
CA THR A 307 -10.28 1.19 35.81
C THR A 307 -9.82 -0.26 35.95
N GLU A 308 -10.09 -0.89 37.10
CA GLU A 308 -9.68 -2.28 37.32
C GLU A 308 -10.45 -3.27 36.43
N LYS A 309 -11.73 -3.00 36.12
CA LYS A 309 -12.61 -3.96 35.42
C LYS A 309 -13.56 -3.35 34.38
N ARG A 310 -13.61 -2.02 34.25
CA ARG A 310 -14.61 -1.32 33.42
C ARG A 310 -14.03 -0.71 32.15
N GLY A 311 -12.76 -0.97 31.86
CA GLY A 311 -12.03 -0.42 30.72
C GLY A 311 -11.38 0.92 31.04
N LEU A 312 -11.34 1.77 30.03
CA LEU A 312 -10.75 3.11 30.08
C LEU A 312 -11.86 4.16 30.08
N LEU A 313 -11.57 5.28 30.73
CA LEU A 313 -12.36 6.49 30.64
C LEU A 313 -11.47 7.61 30.09
N TYR A 314 -11.99 8.37 29.14
CA TYR A 314 -11.29 9.50 28.54
C TYR A 314 -12.08 10.78 28.78
N SER A 315 -11.43 11.78 29.37
CA SER A 315 -11.99 13.11 29.49
C SER A 315 -11.22 14.09 28.62
N ARG A 316 -11.99 14.87 27.85
CA ARG A 316 -11.45 15.94 27.01
C ARG A 316 -10.72 16.98 27.87
N PRO A 317 -9.77 17.72 27.29
CA PRO A 317 -9.09 18.81 27.99
C PRO A 317 -10.02 19.99 28.33
N PHE A 318 -11.15 20.12 27.62
CA PHE A 318 -12.10 21.22 27.79
C PHE A 318 -13.54 20.74 27.61
N ASP A 319 -14.47 21.46 28.21
CA ASP A 319 -15.88 21.26 27.99
C ASP A 319 -16.30 21.66 26.57
N PRO A 320 -17.29 20.95 26.00
CA PRO A 320 -17.86 21.32 24.72
C PRO A 320 -18.47 22.74 24.81
N PRO A 321 -18.31 23.57 23.77
CA PRO A 321 -18.78 24.95 23.80
C PRO A 321 -20.30 25.09 23.70
N PHE A 322 -21.01 24.03 23.30
CA PHE A 322 -22.46 24.03 23.12
C PHE A 322 -23.17 23.31 24.26
N THR A 323 -24.22 23.94 24.77
CA THR A 323 -25.14 23.33 25.73
C THR A 323 -26.48 23.11 25.03
N ILE A 324 -27.04 21.92 25.18
CA ILE A 324 -28.35 21.54 24.63
C ILE A 324 -29.37 21.39 25.75
N TYR A 325 -30.59 21.80 25.49
CA TYR A 325 -31.75 21.64 26.37
C TYR A 325 -32.86 20.97 25.59
N ASP A 326 -33.36 19.83 26.07
CA ASP A 326 -34.57 19.20 25.55
C ASP A 326 -35.77 20.14 25.68
N TRP A 327 -36.75 20.05 24.78
CA TRP A 327 -37.99 20.82 24.91
C TRP A 327 -38.78 20.56 26.20
N ASN A 328 -38.53 19.41 26.86
CA ASN A 328 -39.12 19.10 28.16
C ASN A 328 -38.49 19.91 29.31
N ASP A 329 -37.32 20.54 29.10
CA ASP A 329 -36.68 21.40 30.07
C ASP A 329 -37.35 22.78 30.11
N LYS A 330 -37.60 23.29 31.31
CA LYS A 330 -38.11 24.66 31.53
C LYS A 330 -37.15 25.71 30.95
N GLN A 331 -35.85 25.45 30.95
CA GLN A 331 -34.85 26.36 30.39
C GLN A 331 -35.01 26.52 28.87
N ALA A 332 -35.36 25.46 28.15
CA ALA A 332 -35.59 25.53 26.70
C ALA A 332 -36.69 26.54 26.35
N MET A 333 -37.80 26.54 27.11
CA MET A 333 -38.91 27.48 26.92
C MET A 333 -38.52 28.94 27.18
N VAL A 334 -37.65 29.18 28.17
CA VAL A 334 -37.12 30.52 28.47
C VAL A 334 -36.28 31.03 27.30
N TYR A 335 -35.35 30.20 26.80
CA TYR A 335 -34.50 30.57 25.68
C TYR A 335 -35.27 30.74 24.36
N TYR A 336 -36.32 29.95 24.15
CA TYR A 336 -37.23 30.14 23.02
C TYR A 336 -37.93 31.51 23.07
N GLY A 337 -38.42 31.91 24.25
CA GLY A 337 -39.00 33.24 24.47
C GLY A 337 -38.03 34.35 24.06
N TYR A 338 -36.79 34.29 24.56
CA TYR A 338 -35.76 35.26 24.17
C TYR A 338 -35.44 35.22 22.67
N MET A 339 -35.28 34.03 22.08
CA MET A 339 -34.98 33.91 20.66
C MET A 339 -36.09 34.51 19.79
N SER A 340 -37.35 34.26 20.12
CA SER A 340 -38.50 34.81 19.37
C SER A 340 -38.55 36.34 19.39
N GLN A 341 -38.08 36.96 20.47
CA GLN A 341 -38.00 38.42 20.61
C GLN A 341 -36.86 39.03 19.79
N TYR A 342 -35.71 38.35 19.71
CA TYR A 342 -34.48 38.88 19.10
C TYR A 342 -34.18 38.33 17.69
N SER A 343 -34.94 37.37 17.18
CA SER A 343 -34.74 36.83 15.83
C SER A 343 -35.00 37.92 14.77
N LYS A 344 -34.05 38.06 13.85
CA LYS A 344 -34.10 39.03 12.73
C LYS A 344 -34.29 38.33 11.37
N SER A 345 -34.65 37.05 11.37
CA SER A 345 -34.73 36.25 10.16
C SER A 345 -36.00 36.52 9.35
N SER A 346 -35.88 36.54 8.02
CA SER A 346 -37.01 36.45 7.09
C SER A 346 -36.84 35.27 6.14
N THR A 347 -37.95 34.60 5.80
CA THR A 347 -37.99 33.44 4.89
C THR A 347 -38.25 33.84 3.42
N THR A 348 -38.21 35.13 3.11
CA THR A 348 -38.41 35.65 1.76
C THR A 348 -37.28 36.58 1.36
N PHE A 349 -36.68 36.35 0.18
CA PHE A 349 -35.68 37.24 -0.40
C PHE A 349 -35.98 37.47 -1.89
N ARG A 350 -36.11 38.74 -2.31
CA ARG A 350 -36.39 39.13 -3.70
C ARG A 350 -37.56 38.36 -4.34
N GLY A 351 -38.63 38.15 -3.58
CA GLY A 351 -39.84 37.44 -4.03
C GLY A 351 -39.70 35.92 -4.16
N ARG A 352 -38.60 35.34 -3.67
CA ARG A 352 -38.39 33.88 -3.61
C ARG A 352 -38.38 33.42 -2.15
N THR A 353 -38.94 32.23 -1.93
CA THR A 353 -38.85 31.54 -0.64
C THR A 353 -37.41 31.05 -0.44
N VAL A 354 -36.84 31.40 0.71
CA VAL A 354 -35.52 30.97 1.16
C VAL A 354 -35.64 30.48 2.60
N ASN A 355 -34.65 29.73 3.09
CA ASN A 355 -34.73 29.17 4.44
C ASN A 355 -34.59 30.27 5.50
N CYS A 356 -33.64 31.18 5.29
CA CYS A 356 -33.48 32.36 6.14
C CYS A 356 -32.74 33.48 5.42
N THR A 357 -32.83 34.68 5.98
CA THR A 357 -32.07 35.85 5.57
C THR A 357 -31.59 36.57 6.81
N TYR A 358 -30.39 37.12 6.75
CA TYR A 358 -29.83 37.92 7.82
C TYR A 358 -29.05 39.08 7.23
N ARG A 359 -29.32 40.30 7.71
CA ARG A 359 -28.50 41.47 7.38
C ARG A 359 -27.52 41.72 8.51
N ASP A 360 -26.24 41.62 8.20
CA ASP A 360 -25.18 41.86 9.18
C ASP A 360 -24.97 43.36 9.45
N SER A 361 -24.18 43.65 10.49
CA SER A 361 -23.86 45.03 10.88
C SER A 361 -22.99 45.79 9.89
N ARG A 362 -22.39 45.10 8.90
CA ARG A 362 -21.63 45.70 7.78
C ARG A 362 -22.55 46.12 6.63
N GLY A 363 -23.82 45.73 6.68
CA GLY A 363 -24.80 45.95 5.63
C GLY A 363 -24.86 44.84 4.57
N TRP A 364 -24.09 43.76 4.73
CA TRP A 364 -24.15 42.61 3.85
C TRP A 364 -25.39 41.77 4.13
N THR A 365 -25.91 41.17 3.07
CA THR A 365 -27.10 40.32 3.16
C THR A 365 -26.69 38.87 2.96
N TRP A 366 -26.84 38.09 4.01
CA TRP A 366 -26.61 36.66 4.06
C TRP A 366 -27.94 35.94 3.83
N VAL A 367 -27.97 34.99 2.90
CA VAL A 367 -29.17 34.25 2.52
C VAL A 367 -28.89 32.77 2.64
N GLY A 368 -29.64 32.09 3.51
CA GLY A 368 -29.56 30.65 3.69
C GLY A 368 -30.45 29.94 2.67
N THR A 369 -29.85 29.02 1.91
CA THR A 369 -30.56 28.24 0.90
C THR A 369 -30.30 26.74 1.08
N SER A 370 -30.95 25.91 0.28
CA SER A 370 -30.66 24.46 0.23
C SER A 370 -29.37 24.12 -0.52
N GLN A 371 -28.75 25.09 -1.19
CA GLN A 371 -27.55 24.91 -2.03
C GLN A 371 -26.29 25.55 -1.42
N GLY A 372 -26.43 26.24 -0.30
CA GLY A 372 -25.32 26.89 0.39
C GLY A 372 -25.73 28.22 1.02
N LEU A 373 -24.71 28.89 1.56
CA LEU A 373 -24.83 30.23 2.13
C LEU A 373 -24.48 31.26 1.05
N HIS A 374 -25.45 32.09 0.69
CA HIS A 374 -25.29 33.11 -0.35
C HIS A 374 -25.02 34.46 0.30
N LEU A 375 -23.88 35.06 -0.02
CA LEU A 375 -23.47 36.38 0.44
C LEU A 375 -23.67 37.42 -0.67
N TYR A 376 -24.45 38.46 -0.38
CA TYR A 376 -24.60 39.66 -1.20
C TYR A 376 -23.97 40.84 -0.47
N ARG A 377 -22.88 41.41 -1.02
CA ARG A 377 -22.17 42.54 -0.39
C ARG A 377 -22.92 43.85 -0.61
N HIS A 378 -23.60 43.98 -1.75
CA HIS A 378 -24.47 45.10 -2.08
C HIS A 378 -25.88 44.62 -2.43
N THR A 379 -26.88 45.45 -2.12
CA THR A 379 -28.28 45.18 -2.45
C THR A 379 -28.53 45.11 -3.96
N SER A 380 -27.63 45.67 -4.77
CA SER A 380 -27.62 45.64 -6.24
C SER A 380 -26.97 44.39 -6.83
N ASP A 381 -26.30 43.56 -6.04
CA ASP A 381 -25.57 42.40 -6.57
C ASP A 381 -26.54 41.39 -7.18
N HIS A 382 -26.31 40.99 -8.44
CA HIS A 382 -27.11 39.98 -9.12
C HIS A 382 -26.62 38.56 -8.85
N LEU A 383 -25.32 38.39 -8.62
CA LEU A 383 -24.69 37.10 -8.32
C LEU A 383 -24.13 37.11 -6.89
N PRO A 384 -24.54 36.17 -6.02
CA PRO A 384 -23.94 36.04 -4.69
C PRO A 384 -22.57 35.38 -4.77
N GLN A 385 -21.73 35.68 -3.78
CA GLN A 385 -20.65 34.76 -3.40
C GLN A 385 -21.30 33.57 -2.68
N ILE A 386 -21.02 32.34 -3.14
CA ILE A 386 -21.62 31.12 -2.61
C ILE A 386 -20.58 30.41 -1.76
N ILE A 387 -20.96 30.08 -0.53
CA ILE A 387 -20.17 29.27 0.39
C ILE A 387 -20.89 27.94 0.53
N THR A 388 -20.17 26.86 0.30
CA THR A 388 -20.67 25.49 0.24
C THR A 388 -19.88 24.59 1.18
N LYS A 389 -20.19 23.29 1.15
CA LYS A 389 -19.43 22.25 1.84
C LYS A 389 -17.94 22.25 1.48
N ASN A 390 -17.61 22.53 0.21
CA ASN A 390 -16.22 22.59 -0.26
C ASN A 390 -15.45 23.78 0.35
N ASP A 391 -16.18 24.81 0.83
CA ASP A 391 -15.58 25.97 1.50
C ASP A 391 -15.49 25.78 3.03
N GLY A 392 -15.90 24.61 3.56
CA GLY A 392 -15.80 24.24 4.97
C GLY A 392 -17.12 24.12 5.74
N LEU A 393 -18.27 24.35 5.11
CA LEU A 393 -19.58 24.09 5.74
C LEU A 393 -19.81 22.58 5.96
N LEU A 394 -20.58 22.20 6.98
CA LEU A 394 -20.95 20.78 7.19
C LEU A 394 -21.95 20.28 6.14
N ASN A 395 -22.91 21.13 5.80
CA ASN A 395 -24.00 20.82 4.90
C ASN A 395 -24.42 22.08 4.15
N ASN A 396 -24.81 21.93 2.89
CA ASN A 396 -25.25 23.02 2.02
C ASN A 396 -26.64 23.55 2.40
N VAL A 397 -27.44 22.77 3.12
CA VAL A 397 -28.77 23.20 3.56
C VAL A 397 -28.64 24.08 4.80
N ILE A 398 -28.81 25.38 4.60
CA ILE A 398 -28.71 26.39 5.65
C ILE A 398 -30.10 26.68 6.23
N HIS A 399 -30.25 26.60 7.56
CA HIS A 399 -31.53 26.82 8.24
C HIS A 399 -31.61 28.20 8.90
N ALA A 400 -30.61 28.60 9.68
CA ALA A 400 -30.61 29.91 10.34
C ALA A 400 -29.22 30.56 10.29
N ILE A 401 -29.20 31.91 10.35
CA ILE A 401 -28.00 32.72 10.30
C ILE A 401 -28.10 33.79 11.39
N VAL A 402 -26.99 34.04 12.09
CA VAL A 402 -26.90 35.06 13.14
C VAL A 402 -25.48 35.63 13.24
N GLU A 403 -25.37 36.93 13.47
CA GLU A 403 -24.09 37.61 13.73
C GLU A 403 -23.83 37.71 15.23
N ASP A 404 -22.60 37.45 15.66
CA ASP A 404 -22.18 37.65 17.05
C ASP A 404 -21.62 39.05 17.31
N HIS A 405 -21.25 39.32 18.57
CA HIS A 405 -20.70 40.63 18.96
C HIS A 405 -19.34 40.95 18.33
N GLU A 406 -18.56 39.94 17.93
CA GLU A 406 -17.28 40.05 17.23
C GLU A 406 -17.45 40.11 15.70
N LYS A 407 -18.68 40.20 15.23
CA LYS A 407 -19.04 40.33 13.82
C LYS A 407 -18.75 39.08 12.99
N ARG A 408 -18.64 37.92 13.63
CA ARG A 408 -18.57 36.62 12.97
C ARG A 408 -19.98 36.14 12.67
N ILE A 409 -20.12 35.34 11.63
CA ILE A 409 -21.42 34.85 11.18
C ILE A 409 -21.54 33.38 11.54
N TRP A 410 -22.54 33.07 12.36
CA TRP A 410 -22.89 31.73 12.78
C TRP A 410 -24.07 31.23 11.97
N VAL A 411 -24.00 29.99 11.53
CA VAL A 411 -24.90 29.41 10.56
C VAL A 411 -25.28 28.00 11.00
N SER A 412 -26.57 27.71 11.11
CA SER A 412 -27.04 26.35 11.39
C SER A 412 -27.39 25.62 10.09
N THR A 413 -27.06 24.34 10.05
CA THR A 413 -27.26 23.44 8.91
C THR A 413 -28.01 22.19 9.34
N THR A 414 -28.41 21.30 8.42
CA THR A 414 -29.22 20.11 8.78
C THR A 414 -28.54 19.15 9.77
N TYR A 415 -27.22 19.18 9.92
CA TYR A 415 -26.47 18.30 10.85
C TYR A 415 -25.25 19.01 11.45
N GLY A 416 -25.46 20.22 11.97
CA GLY A 416 -24.44 20.94 12.72
C GLY A 416 -24.42 22.44 12.45
N VAL A 417 -23.43 23.12 13.01
CA VAL A 417 -23.30 24.58 13.01
C VAL A 417 -21.94 24.99 12.46
N SER A 418 -21.89 26.05 11.68
CA SER A 418 -20.65 26.60 11.12
C SER A 418 -20.50 28.07 11.48
N CYS A 419 -19.27 28.48 11.77
CA CYS A 419 -18.86 29.85 12.01
C CYS A 419 -17.97 30.32 10.87
N VAL A 420 -18.37 31.42 10.23
CA VAL A 420 -17.65 32.07 9.15
C VAL A 420 -16.82 33.21 9.74
N PHE A 421 -15.50 33.06 9.69
CA PHE A 421 -14.55 34.08 10.13
C PHE A 421 -14.30 35.07 9.00
N ILE A 422 -14.42 36.36 9.31
CA ILE A 422 -14.30 37.45 8.36
C ILE A 422 -13.17 38.37 8.82
N LYS A 423 -12.17 38.56 7.97
CA LYS A 423 -11.01 39.41 8.21
C LYS A 423 -10.82 40.34 7.01
N ASP A 424 -10.51 41.61 7.25
CA ASP A 424 -10.27 42.60 6.19
C ASP A 424 -11.40 42.69 5.13
N ARG A 425 -12.65 42.48 5.56
CA ARG A 425 -13.86 42.42 4.71
C ARG A 425 -13.86 41.29 3.67
N GLU A 426 -13.08 40.25 3.90
CA GLU A 426 -13.12 38.99 3.17
C GLU A 426 -13.34 37.82 4.12
N ILE A 427 -13.79 36.70 3.57
CA ILE A 427 -13.94 35.46 4.33
C ILE A 427 -12.57 34.83 4.45
N ASP A 428 -12.12 34.61 5.68
CA ASP A 428 -10.81 34.03 5.98
C ASP A 428 -10.89 32.50 5.96
N TYR A 429 -11.78 31.93 6.79
CA TYR A 429 -12.06 30.50 6.84
C TYR A 429 -13.42 30.20 7.50
N VAL A 430 -13.88 28.96 7.36
CA VAL A 430 -15.08 28.43 8.01
C VAL A 430 -14.69 27.34 9.00
N CYS A 431 -15.17 27.44 10.24
CA CYS A 431 -15.07 26.36 11.23
C CYS A 431 -16.45 25.78 11.50
N SER A 432 -16.53 24.46 11.49
CA SER A 432 -17.78 23.74 11.69
C SER A 432 -17.86 23.07 13.07
N TYR A 433 -19.03 22.59 13.49
CA TYR A 433 -19.26 21.97 14.80
C TYR A 433 -20.43 21.00 14.69
N ASN A 434 -20.32 19.84 15.31
CA ASN A 434 -21.31 18.76 15.18
C ASN A 434 -21.58 18.04 16.50
N GLU A 435 -22.17 16.85 16.44
CA GLU A 435 -22.54 16.03 17.60
C GLU A 435 -21.39 15.76 18.58
N HIS A 436 -20.16 15.66 18.09
CA HIS A 436 -18.99 15.50 18.96
C HIS A 436 -18.70 16.75 19.78
N ASP A 437 -19.15 17.93 19.35
CA ASP A 437 -19.06 19.19 20.07
C ASP A 437 -20.32 19.48 20.90
N CYS A 438 -21.22 18.51 21.05
CA CYS A 438 -22.55 18.66 21.66
C CYS A 438 -23.49 19.58 20.85
N VAL A 439 -23.37 19.58 19.53
CA VAL A 439 -24.42 20.14 18.64
C VAL A 439 -25.47 19.05 18.35
N PRO A 440 -26.78 19.33 18.39
CA PRO A 440 -27.80 18.33 18.05
C PRO A 440 -27.60 17.73 16.65
N ASN A 441 -27.63 16.40 16.53
CA ASN A 441 -27.52 15.70 15.24
C ASN A 441 -28.88 15.63 14.51
N GLU A 442 -29.47 16.80 14.27
CA GLU A 442 -30.80 16.94 13.68
C GLU A 442 -30.93 18.28 12.96
N ALA A 443 -32.00 18.40 12.17
CA ALA A 443 -32.25 19.61 11.42
C ALA A 443 -32.53 20.81 12.35
N PHE A 444 -31.98 21.96 11.97
CA PHE A 444 -32.32 23.23 12.62
C PHE A 444 -33.59 23.83 12.02
N VAL A 445 -34.24 24.69 12.78
CA VAL A 445 -35.45 25.38 12.32
C VAL A 445 -35.09 26.60 11.49
N ASN A 446 -35.79 26.77 10.37
CA ASN A 446 -35.60 27.90 9.46
C ASN A 446 -35.78 29.24 10.20
N GLY A 447 -34.72 30.06 10.24
CA GLY A 447 -34.71 31.34 10.96
C GLY A 447 -34.73 31.24 12.50
N GLY A 448 -34.65 30.03 13.06
CA GLY A 448 -34.62 29.76 14.49
C GLY A 448 -33.24 30.02 15.09
N ALA A 449 -32.75 31.26 15.02
CA ALA A 449 -31.53 31.68 15.70
C ALA A 449 -31.59 33.16 16.12
N ALA A 450 -30.97 33.48 17.25
CA ALA A 450 -30.82 34.85 17.72
C ALA A 450 -29.55 35.02 18.57
N CYS A 451 -28.93 36.20 18.48
CA CYS A 451 -27.89 36.64 19.39
C CYS A 451 -28.55 37.47 20.48
N LEU A 452 -28.37 37.06 21.73
CA LEU A 452 -28.92 37.73 22.90
C LEU A 452 -28.06 38.96 23.27
N PRO A 453 -28.60 39.92 24.04
CA PRO A 453 -27.86 41.12 24.46
C PRO A 453 -26.61 40.85 25.30
N ASP A 454 -26.54 39.69 25.97
CA ASP A 454 -25.38 39.26 26.76
C ASP A 454 -24.29 38.59 25.91
N GLY A 455 -24.50 38.49 24.59
CA GLY A 455 -23.57 37.88 23.65
C GLY A 455 -23.75 36.38 23.45
N ARG A 456 -24.65 35.72 24.19
CA ARG A 456 -24.97 34.30 23.94
C ARG A 456 -25.78 34.14 22.66
N ILE A 457 -25.52 33.07 21.94
CA ILE A 457 -26.30 32.66 20.78
C ILE A 457 -27.22 31.53 21.18
N VAL A 458 -28.47 31.65 20.74
CA VAL A 458 -29.50 30.63 20.87
C VAL A 458 -29.89 30.17 19.47
N MET A 459 -29.93 28.86 19.27
CA MET A 459 -30.40 28.23 18.04
C MET A 459 -31.40 27.12 18.35
N GLN A 460 -32.43 27.04 17.53
CA GLN A 460 -33.50 26.05 17.64
C GLN A 460 -33.25 24.89 16.67
N SER A 461 -33.22 23.68 17.19
CA SER A 461 -33.37 22.45 16.43
C SER A 461 -34.76 21.84 16.60
N LEU A 462 -35.02 20.70 15.96
CA LEU A 462 -36.33 20.06 16.01
C LEU A 462 -36.71 19.68 17.45
N ASP A 463 -35.84 18.93 18.13
CA ASP A 463 -36.12 18.40 19.47
C ASP A 463 -35.42 19.18 20.60
N HIS A 464 -34.49 20.09 20.28
CA HIS A 464 -33.67 20.78 21.28
C HIS A 464 -33.54 22.29 21.05
N MET A 465 -33.21 22.99 22.14
CA MET A 465 -32.70 24.36 22.15
C MET A 465 -31.21 24.34 22.46
N MET A 466 -30.39 24.89 21.57
CA MET A 466 -28.95 24.97 21.73
C MET A 466 -28.53 26.39 22.14
N VAL A 467 -27.67 26.49 23.14
CA VAL A 467 -27.14 27.77 23.65
C VAL A 467 -25.63 27.69 23.78
N PHE A 468 -24.93 28.74 23.37
CA PHE A 468 -23.48 28.86 23.53
C PHE A 468 -23.05 30.32 23.61
N ASN A 469 -21.85 30.56 24.15
CA ASN A 469 -21.23 31.89 24.15
C ASN A 469 -20.03 31.91 23.20
N PRO A 470 -20.11 32.62 22.05
CA PRO A 470 -19.01 32.72 21.11
C PRO A 470 -17.73 33.33 21.69
N GLN A 471 -17.82 34.17 22.74
CA GLN A 471 -16.65 34.80 23.37
C GLN A 471 -15.89 33.82 24.28
N SER A 472 -16.58 32.88 24.94
CA SER A 472 -15.90 31.83 25.72
C SER A 472 -15.19 30.81 24.84
N MET A 473 -15.50 30.80 23.54
CA MET A 473 -14.76 30.01 22.55
C MET A 473 -13.44 30.69 22.15
N GLU A 474 -13.37 32.03 22.19
CA GLU A 474 -12.16 32.79 21.87
C GLU A 474 -11.09 32.73 22.96
N THR A 475 -11.47 32.69 24.23
CA THR A 475 -10.52 32.47 25.35
C THR A 475 -9.79 31.12 25.23
N LEU A 476 -10.26 30.25 24.34
CA LEU A 476 -9.61 29.00 24.01
C LEU A 476 -8.71 29.07 22.77
N LYS A 477 -8.73 30.14 21.94
CA LYS A 477 -7.82 30.33 20.79
C LYS A 477 -6.34 30.40 21.17
N GLY A 478 -6.01 30.73 22.42
CA GLY A 478 -4.65 30.60 22.98
C GLY A 478 -4.37 29.26 23.67
N LYS A 479 -5.40 28.45 23.93
CA LYS A 479 -5.31 27.14 24.60
C LYS A 479 -5.44 25.94 23.65
N TYR A 480 -5.92 26.13 22.42
CA TYR A 480 -6.15 25.08 21.41
C TYR A 480 -5.03 24.90 20.37
N ALA A 481 -3.94 25.66 20.45
CA ALA A 481 -2.79 25.46 19.56
C ALA A 481 -2.00 24.21 19.99
N TYR A 482 -2.59 23.04 19.79
CA TYR A 482 -1.88 21.76 19.93
C TYR A 482 -1.23 21.43 18.59
N GLU A 483 0.08 21.27 18.63
CA GLU A 483 0.80 20.70 17.50
C GLU A 483 0.40 19.23 17.36
N ILE A 484 -0.31 18.91 16.28
CA ILE A 484 -0.63 17.54 15.90
C ILE A 484 0.32 17.08 14.81
N TYR A 485 0.78 15.85 14.93
CA TYR A 485 1.74 15.26 14.01
C TYR A 485 1.08 14.10 13.28
N PRO A 486 0.96 14.14 11.93
CA PRO A 486 0.43 13.02 11.18
C PRO A 486 1.39 11.83 11.32
N LYS A 487 0.83 10.66 11.59
CA LYS A 487 1.56 9.40 11.69
C LYS A 487 0.93 8.37 10.80
N LEU A 488 1.76 7.67 10.04
CA LEU A 488 1.31 6.54 9.24
C LEU A 488 0.95 5.39 10.18
N ILE A 489 -0.31 4.98 10.16
CA ILE A 489 -0.85 3.91 11.01
C ILE A 489 -0.98 2.58 10.26
N GLN A 490 -1.15 2.65 8.94
CA GLN A 490 -1.31 1.46 8.12
C GLN A 490 -0.82 1.70 6.69
N LEU A 491 -0.15 0.70 6.12
CA LEU A 491 0.31 0.66 4.74
C LEU A 491 -0.30 -0.55 4.04
N LEU A 492 -0.97 -0.31 2.91
CA LEU A 492 -1.43 -1.38 2.03
C LEU A 492 -0.72 -1.29 0.69
N VAL A 493 -0.18 -2.42 0.24
CA VAL A 493 0.45 -2.57 -1.08
C VAL A 493 -0.42 -3.51 -1.91
N ASN A 494 -0.89 -3.04 -3.06
CA ASN A 494 -1.83 -3.77 -3.93
C ASN A 494 -3.08 -4.30 -3.19
N GLY A 495 -3.53 -3.58 -2.16
CA GLY A 495 -4.69 -3.97 -1.34
C GLY A 495 -4.40 -4.89 -0.16
N ASN A 496 -3.18 -5.40 -0.02
CA ASN A 496 -2.77 -6.25 1.10
C ASN A 496 -2.10 -5.42 2.21
N ASN A 497 -2.45 -5.68 3.46
CA ASN A 497 -1.80 -5.05 4.62
C ASN A 497 -0.34 -5.51 4.72
N VAL A 498 0.59 -4.58 4.91
CA VAL A 498 2.01 -4.89 5.08
C VAL A 498 2.36 -4.88 6.56
N GLU A 499 2.86 -6.01 7.06
CA GLU A 499 3.27 -6.16 8.45
C GLU A 499 4.80 -6.35 8.56
N THR A 500 5.37 -5.90 9.67
CA THR A 500 6.81 -5.94 9.91
C THR A 500 7.35 -7.37 9.85
N GLY A 501 8.35 -7.60 9.01
CA GLY A 501 9.02 -8.90 8.86
C GLY A 501 8.20 -9.97 8.11
N MET A 502 7.03 -9.63 7.55
CA MET A 502 6.30 -10.54 6.67
C MET A 502 6.78 -10.40 5.21
N GLU A 503 6.85 -11.54 4.53
CA GLU A 503 7.23 -11.61 3.12
C GLU A 503 6.02 -11.35 2.23
N HIS A 504 6.14 -10.34 1.36
CA HIS A 504 5.14 -10.00 0.35
C HIS A 504 5.77 -10.12 -1.04
N ASP A 505 5.25 -11.03 -1.86
CA ASP A 505 5.75 -11.31 -3.22
C ASP A 505 7.26 -11.65 -3.26
N GLY A 506 7.77 -12.40 -2.29
CA GLY A 506 9.19 -12.79 -2.26
C GLY A 506 10.14 -11.78 -1.60
N LYS A 507 9.60 -10.69 -1.03
CA LYS A 507 10.39 -9.61 -0.42
C LYS A 507 9.78 -9.15 0.90
N ILE A 508 10.61 -8.92 1.91
CA ILE A 508 10.21 -8.22 3.12
C ILE A 508 10.22 -6.72 2.81
N ILE A 509 9.03 -6.09 2.82
CA ILE A 509 8.89 -4.66 2.49
C ILE A 509 9.24 -3.80 3.72
N LEU A 510 8.85 -4.24 4.91
CA LEU A 510 9.09 -3.54 6.17
C LEU A 510 10.00 -4.38 7.07
N GLU A 511 11.26 -3.99 7.18
CA GLU A 511 12.21 -4.58 8.15
C GLU A 511 12.00 -4.03 9.56
N LYS A 512 11.56 -2.77 9.66
CA LYS A 512 11.26 -2.06 10.91
C LYS A 512 9.77 -1.76 11.00
N ALA A 513 9.31 -1.46 12.21
CA ALA A 513 7.95 -0.99 12.46
C ALA A 513 7.64 0.23 11.60
N LEU A 514 6.36 0.37 11.25
CA LEU A 514 5.86 1.46 10.42
C LEU A 514 6.17 2.84 11.04
N SER A 515 6.10 2.93 12.37
CA SER A 515 6.43 4.13 13.14
C SER A 515 7.91 4.55 13.06
N ARG A 516 8.80 3.65 12.63
CA ARG A 516 10.26 3.85 12.55
C ARG A 516 10.80 3.83 11.13
N THR A 517 9.93 3.62 10.15
CA THR A 517 10.30 3.55 8.74
C THR A 517 9.96 4.89 8.08
N SER A 518 10.83 5.37 7.20
CA SER A 518 10.61 6.60 6.42
C SER A 518 10.84 6.38 4.92
N GLU A 519 11.31 5.20 4.53
CA GLU A 519 11.51 4.84 3.14
C GLU A 519 11.01 3.42 2.85
N ILE A 520 10.47 3.22 1.66
CA ILE A 520 10.02 1.91 1.17
C ILE A 520 10.52 1.67 -0.24
N ASP A 521 11.03 0.46 -0.45
CA ASP A 521 11.53 0.00 -1.74
C ASP A 521 10.60 -1.08 -2.31
N LEU A 522 9.98 -0.76 -3.44
CA LEU A 522 8.94 -1.57 -4.06
C LEU A 522 9.35 -2.05 -5.44
N ASN A 523 8.88 -3.25 -5.78
CA ASN A 523 9.05 -3.81 -7.12
C ASN A 523 8.09 -3.14 -8.12
N TYR A 524 8.36 -3.30 -9.42
CA TYR A 524 7.55 -2.67 -10.48
C TYR A 524 6.07 -3.12 -10.48
N ASN A 525 5.77 -4.29 -9.91
CA ASN A 525 4.41 -4.84 -9.78
C ASN A 525 3.69 -4.35 -8.51
N GLN A 526 4.39 -3.69 -7.59
CA GLN A 526 3.88 -3.15 -6.33
C GLN A 526 3.65 -1.65 -6.48
N ASN A 527 2.80 -1.28 -7.44
CA ASN A 527 2.65 0.12 -7.89
C ASN A 527 1.37 0.81 -7.39
N SER A 528 0.56 0.12 -6.58
CA SER A 528 -0.65 0.67 -5.98
C SER A 528 -0.50 0.68 -4.47
N LEU A 529 -0.52 1.88 -3.88
CA LEU A 529 -0.25 2.12 -2.47
C LEU A 529 -1.40 2.84 -1.81
N MET A 530 -1.81 2.37 -0.65
CA MET A 530 -2.73 3.10 0.23
C MET A 530 -2.02 3.39 1.55
N LEU A 531 -1.81 4.67 1.80
CA LEU A 531 -1.20 5.17 3.03
C LEU A 531 -2.31 5.71 3.92
N ILE A 532 -2.46 5.14 5.12
CA ILE A 532 -3.46 5.59 6.09
C ILE A 532 -2.77 6.32 7.24
N TYR A 533 -3.11 7.60 7.41
CA TYR A 533 -2.55 8.48 8.43
C TYR A 533 -3.57 8.84 9.51
N SER A 534 -3.08 9.03 10.72
CA SER A 534 -3.78 9.63 11.84
C SER A 534 -2.94 10.75 12.44
N ALA A 535 -3.53 11.91 12.68
CA ALA A 535 -2.88 13.02 13.37
C ALA A 535 -2.96 12.92 14.91
N LEU A 536 -3.49 11.81 15.43
CA LEU A 536 -3.68 11.58 16.87
C LEU A 536 -4.48 12.69 17.57
N ASN A 537 -5.44 13.29 16.87
CA ASN A 537 -6.34 14.31 17.41
C ASN A 537 -7.44 13.63 18.23
N TYR A 538 -7.22 13.51 19.54
CA TYR A 538 -8.06 12.74 20.46
C TYR A 538 -9.36 13.45 20.84
N PHE A 539 -9.35 14.78 20.91
CA PHE A 539 -10.53 15.52 21.38
C PHE A 539 -11.47 15.93 20.24
N ARG A 540 -10.97 16.21 19.02
CA ARG A 540 -11.80 16.56 17.85
C ARG A 540 -11.25 15.98 16.54
N PRO A 541 -11.30 14.66 16.32
CA PRO A 541 -10.72 14.03 15.13
C PRO A 541 -11.24 14.61 13.79
N GLN A 542 -12.53 14.96 13.72
CA GLN A 542 -13.14 15.54 12.52
C GLN A 542 -12.60 16.91 12.12
N HIS A 543 -12.03 17.63 13.08
CA HIS A 543 -11.38 18.93 12.91
C HIS A 543 -9.90 18.79 12.61
N THR A 544 -9.55 17.76 11.85
CA THR A 544 -8.18 17.53 11.40
C THR A 544 -8.09 17.91 9.93
N TYR A 545 -7.28 18.92 9.66
CA TYR A 545 -6.91 19.37 8.33
C TYR A 545 -5.59 18.71 7.98
N TYR A 546 -5.54 18.02 6.85
CA TYR A 546 -4.29 17.50 6.30
C TYR A 546 -3.90 18.35 5.09
N ARG A 547 -2.63 18.67 4.95
CA ARG A 547 -2.10 19.08 3.65
C ARG A 547 -1.12 18.05 3.16
N VAL A 548 -1.24 17.69 1.89
CA VAL A 548 -0.51 16.60 1.26
C VAL A 548 0.12 17.10 -0.02
N ARG A 549 1.38 16.73 -0.23
CA ARG A 549 2.10 16.93 -1.48
C ARG A 549 2.85 15.66 -1.83
N VAL A 550 2.82 15.24 -3.10
CA VAL A 550 3.50 14.03 -3.56
C VAL A 550 4.47 14.41 -4.67
N LYS A 551 5.71 14.68 -4.28
CA LYS A 551 6.77 15.06 -5.23
C LYS A 551 7.02 13.92 -6.21
N GLY A 552 7.10 14.26 -7.50
CA GLY A 552 7.20 13.30 -8.60
C GLY A 552 5.86 12.87 -9.21
N LEU A 553 4.73 13.26 -8.60
CA LEU A 553 3.38 13.11 -9.16
C LEU A 553 2.67 14.47 -9.29
N ASP A 554 2.48 15.17 -8.17
CA ASP A 554 1.97 16.55 -8.12
C ASP A 554 2.71 17.32 -7.00
N ASP A 555 3.46 18.34 -7.42
CA ASP A 555 4.31 19.15 -6.54
C ASP A 555 3.53 20.26 -5.80
N ARG A 556 2.21 20.36 -5.99
CA ARG A 556 1.35 21.32 -5.27
C ARG A 556 0.83 20.74 -3.96
N TRP A 557 0.62 21.62 -2.98
CA TRP A 557 -0.06 21.27 -1.73
C TRP A 557 -1.56 21.20 -1.96
N HIS A 558 -2.15 20.09 -1.58
CA HIS A 558 -3.60 19.90 -1.52
C HIS A 558 -4.04 19.79 -0.07
N ILE A 559 -5.08 20.51 0.31
CA ILE A 559 -5.65 20.47 1.66
C ILE A 559 -6.86 19.54 1.62
N TYR A 560 -6.94 18.63 2.59
CA TYR A 560 -8.01 17.67 2.74
C TYR A 560 -8.58 17.74 4.16
N THR A 561 -9.90 17.66 4.26
CA THR A 561 -10.63 17.67 5.54
C THR A 561 -11.72 16.62 5.53
N SER A 562 -12.29 16.28 6.68
CA SER A 562 -13.42 15.35 6.77
C SER A 562 -14.65 15.80 5.95
N TYR A 563 -14.74 17.08 5.62
CA TYR A 563 -15.84 17.69 4.88
C TYR A 563 -15.51 17.95 3.41
N ASP A 564 -14.25 18.22 3.10
CA ASP A 564 -13.74 18.57 1.77
C ASP A 564 -12.53 17.68 1.42
N SER A 565 -12.82 16.46 0.97
CA SER A 565 -11.76 15.51 0.59
C SER A 565 -12.20 14.36 -0.32
N GLU A 566 -13.42 14.40 -0.88
CA GLU A 566 -13.98 13.29 -1.67
C GLU A 566 -13.91 11.91 -0.95
N GLY A 567 -13.93 11.92 0.39
CA GLY A 567 -13.81 10.71 1.21
C GLY A 567 -12.38 10.25 1.51
N LYS A 568 -11.34 11.02 1.12
CA LYS A 568 -9.96 10.74 1.52
C LYS A 568 -9.75 10.91 3.01
N VAL A 569 -10.40 11.89 3.65
CA VAL A 569 -10.42 12.00 5.11
C VAL A 569 -11.75 11.47 5.62
N ASP A 570 -11.72 10.42 6.43
CA ASP A 570 -12.94 9.85 6.98
C ASP A 570 -13.53 10.69 8.13
N LYS A 571 -14.73 10.31 8.58
CA LYS A 571 -15.43 10.96 9.71
C LYS A 571 -14.68 10.87 11.05
N ASN A 572 -13.57 10.16 11.09
CA ASN A 572 -12.77 9.99 12.30
C ASN A 572 -11.41 10.67 12.17
N GLY A 573 -11.25 11.52 11.14
CA GLY A 573 -10.03 12.29 10.95
C GLY A 573 -8.86 11.48 10.41
N ARG A 574 -9.08 10.29 9.83
CA ARG A 574 -8.02 9.51 9.20
C ARG A 574 -7.90 9.86 7.72
N LEU A 575 -6.69 10.15 7.28
CA LEU A 575 -6.38 10.39 5.88
C LEU A 575 -6.02 9.06 5.19
N ARG A 576 -6.76 8.72 4.13
CA ARG A 576 -6.51 7.57 3.24
C ARG A 576 -6.01 8.11 1.91
N LEU A 577 -4.69 8.11 1.75
CA LEU A 577 -4.05 8.55 0.53
C LEU A 577 -3.81 7.35 -0.38
N LEU A 578 -4.62 7.25 -1.43
CA LEU A 578 -4.49 6.23 -2.46
C LEU A 578 -3.65 6.75 -3.63
N LEU A 579 -2.56 6.05 -3.92
CA LEU A 579 -1.66 6.31 -5.04
C LEU A 579 -1.72 5.11 -5.98
N GLU A 580 -2.45 5.26 -7.09
CA GLU A 580 -2.69 4.16 -8.04
C GLU A 580 -1.69 4.19 -9.19
N SER A 581 -1.28 3.00 -9.63
CA SER A 581 -0.53 2.79 -10.89
C SER A 581 0.70 3.70 -11.03
N LEU A 582 1.46 3.85 -9.94
CA LEU A 582 2.67 4.67 -9.94
C LEU A 582 3.70 4.12 -10.93
N ARG A 583 4.33 5.02 -11.70
CA ARG A 583 5.39 4.64 -12.63
C ARG A 583 6.68 4.35 -11.85
N PRO A 584 7.60 3.51 -12.36
CA PRO A 584 8.91 3.34 -11.75
C PRO A 584 9.64 4.68 -11.59
N GLY A 585 10.11 4.99 -10.39
CA GLY A 585 10.62 6.30 -10.02
C GLY A 585 10.78 6.48 -8.51
N LEU A 586 11.18 7.69 -8.12
CA LEU A 586 11.31 8.14 -6.74
C LEU A 586 10.19 9.14 -6.45
N TYR A 587 9.38 8.87 -5.43
CA TYR A 587 8.33 9.76 -4.96
C TYR A 587 8.60 10.15 -3.50
N VAL A 588 8.29 11.39 -3.15
CA VAL A 588 8.35 11.86 -1.76
C VAL A 588 6.98 12.36 -1.36
N VAL A 589 6.34 11.64 -0.44
CA VAL A 589 5.04 11.98 0.13
C VAL A 589 5.29 12.86 1.36
N GLU A 590 4.80 14.09 1.32
CA GLU A 590 4.93 15.04 2.44
C GLU A 590 3.55 15.36 2.97
N ILE A 591 3.36 15.18 4.28
CA ILE A 591 2.07 15.34 4.94
C ILE A 591 2.24 16.18 6.20
N GLN A 592 1.34 17.16 6.36
CA GLN A 592 1.19 17.93 7.59
C GLN A 592 -0.25 17.84 8.06
N ALA A 593 -0.42 17.92 9.37
CA ALA A 593 -1.73 17.99 10.00
C ALA A 593 -1.83 19.26 10.82
N SER A 594 -3.03 19.82 10.86
CA SER A 594 -3.36 20.96 11.70
C SER A 594 -4.81 20.88 12.15
N MET A 595 -5.12 21.53 13.27
CA MET A 595 -6.49 21.72 13.73
C MET A 595 -7.16 22.94 13.09
N LEU A 596 -6.38 23.77 12.40
CA LEU A 596 -6.84 24.99 11.76
C LEU A 596 -6.39 25.02 10.29
N PRO A 597 -7.24 25.48 9.37
CA PRO A 597 -6.95 25.43 7.93
C PRO A 597 -5.76 26.31 7.51
N ASN A 598 -5.49 27.39 8.25
CA ASN A 598 -4.52 28.42 7.86
C ASN A 598 -3.24 28.40 8.72
N GLN A 599 -3.11 27.46 9.65
CA GLN A 599 -1.95 27.35 10.54
C GLN A 599 -1.22 26.04 10.26
N TRP A 600 0.05 26.12 9.86
CA TRP A 600 0.83 24.95 9.45
C TRP A 600 2.28 25.05 9.95
N ASP A 601 2.42 25.06 11.27
CA ASP A 601 3.69 25.35 11.93
C ASP A 601 4.54 24.10 12.18
N THR A 602 3.94 22.90 12.10
CA THR A 602 4.62 21.61 12.32
C THR A 602 5.52 21.23 11.15
N LYS A 603 6.58 20.45 11.40
CA LYS A 603 7.41 19.88 10.31
C LYS A 603 6.61 18.82 9.53
N PRO A 604 6.70 18.74 8.19
CA PRO A 604 6.08 17.65 7.44
C PRO A 604 6.66 16.29 7.81
N ASP A 605 5.78 15.30 7.87
CA ASP A 605 6.17 13.90 7.83
C ASP A 605 6.50 13.54 6.37
N GLU A 606 7.70 13.00 6.15
CA GLU A 606 8.25 12.75 4.82
C GLU A 606 8.43 11.24 4.62
N TRP A 607 7.80 10.70 3.58
CA TRP A 607 7.90 9.29 3.18
C TRP A 607 8.49 9.16 1.79
N ILE A 608 9.59 8.42 1.69
CA ILE A 608 10.29 8.16 0.43
C ILE A 608 9.80 6.83 -0.15
N VAL A 609 9.20 6.88 -1.33
CA VAL A 609 8.71 5.69 -2.03
C VAL A 609 9.54 5.47 -3.29
N ARG A 610 10.27 4.35 -3.36
CA ARG A 610 11.05 3.95 -4.53
C ARG A 610 10.37 2.80 -5.25
N ILE A 611 10.10 2.96 -6.54
CA ILE A 611 9.55 1.88 -7.38
C ILE A 611 10.59 1.52 -8.42
N HIS A 612 11.12 0.29 -8.35
CA HIS A 612 12.13 -0.20 -9.27
C HIS A 612 11.56 -0.47 -10.66
N GLN A 613 12.41 -0.33 -11.68
CA GLN A 613 12.06 -0.71 -13.05
C GLN A 613 12.05 -2.24 -13.20
N PRO A 614 11.18 -2.81 -14.06
CA PRO A 614 11.22 -4.23 -14.35
C PRO A 614 12.55 -4.63 -15.00
N TRP A 615 13.08 -5.78 -14.61
CA TRP A 615 14.36 -6.29 -15.10
C TRP A 615 14.40 -6.43 -16.64
N TRP A 616 13.27 -6.77 -17.26
CA TRP A 616 13.16 -6.92 -18.72
C TRP A 616 13.20 -5.59 -19.49
N ARG A 617 13.01 -4.45 -18.81
CA ARG A 617 13.09 -3.11 -19.40
C ARG A 617 14.47 -2.47 -19.21
N THR A 618 15.45 -3.21 -18.70
CA THR A 618 16.83 -2.73 -18.59
C THR A 618 17.48 -2.61 -19.96
N THR A 619 18.39 -1.63 -20.13
CA THR A 619 19.16 -1.44 -21.37
C THR A 619 19.90 -2.72 -21.79
N GLY A 620 20.40 -3.49 -20.82
CA GLY A 620 21.05 -4.78 -21.07
C GLY A 620 20.12 -5.82 -21.72
N MET A 621 18.86 -5.93 -21.28
CA MET A 621 17.91 -6.87 -21.88
C MET A 621 17.54 -6.48 -23.31
N PHE A 622 17.36 -5.19 -23.59
CA PHE A 622 17.12 -4.72 -24.96
C PHE A 622 18.31 -5.02 -25.88
N VAL A 623 19.54 -4.85 -25.39
CA VAL A 623 20.75 -5.23 -26.15
C VAL A 623 20.80 -6.74 -26.40
N LEU A 624 20.44 -7.57 -25.42
CA LEU A 624 20.39 -9.02 -25.55
C LEU A 624 19.32 -9.49 -26.54
N LEU A 625 18.10 -8.94 -26.46
CA LEU A 625 17.03 -9.24 -27.41
C LEU A 625 17.38 -8.73 -28.82
N GLY A 626 17.99 -7.56 -28.93
CA GLY A 626 18.47 -7.01 -30.19
C GLY A 626 19.58 -7.85 -30.82
N SER A 627 20.53 -8.35 -30.03
CA SER A 627 21.58 -9.24 -30.52
C SER A 627 21.03 -10.60 -30.94
N LEU A 628 20.08 -11.17 -30.18
CA LEU A 628 19.38 -12.39 -30.54
C LEU A 628 18.61 -12.23 -31.86
N LEU A 629 17.92 -11.09 -32.05
CA LEU A 629 17.21 -10.79 -33.29
C LEU A 629 18.19 -10.66 -34.47
N LEU A 630 19.34 -10.01 -34.29
CA LEU A 630 20.38 -9.91 -35.33
C LEU A 630 20.96 -11.28 -35.69
N VAL A 631 21.18 -12.16 -34.70
CA VAL A 631 21.61 -13.54 -34.94
C VAL A 631 20.55 -14.31 -35.73
N LEU A 632 19.27 -14.20 -35.37
CA LEU A 632 18.18 -14.85 -36.09
C LEU A 632 18.04 -14.34 -37.53
N LEU A 633 18.16 -13.02 -37.74
CA LEU A 633 18.19 -12.41 -39.07
C LEU A 633 19.41 -12.89 -39.88
N GLY A 634 20.58 -13.01 -39.23
CA GLY A 634 21.78 -13.57 -39.83
C GLY A 634 21.61 -15.03 -40.26
N ILE A 635 21.01 -15.86 -39.41
CA ILE A 635 20.68 -17.27 -39.73
C ILE A 635 19.67 -17.33 -40.87
N ASN A 636 18.63 -16.49 -40.85
CA ASN A 636 17.62 -16.44 -41.91
C ASN A 636 18.25 -16.04 -43.25
N ALA A 637 19.05 -14.96 -43.27
CA ALA A 637 19.77 -14.52 -44.46
C ALA A 637 20.73 -15.61 -44.97
N TYR A 638 21.45 -16.29 -44.07
CA TYR A 638 22.31 -17.42 -44.44
C TYR A 638 21.51 -18.57 -45.07
N CYS A 639 20.40 -18.98 -44.46
CA CYS A 639 19.51 -20.00 -45.02
C CYS A 639 18.90 -19.59 -46.37
N TYR A 640 18.51 -18.33 -46.51
CA TYR A 640 17.98 -17.79 -47.75
C TYR A 640 19.02 -17.82 -48.87
N LEU A 641 20.24 -17.33 -48.61
CA LEU A 641 21.35 -17.35 -49.57
C LEU A 641 21.72 -18.79 -49.95
N ARG A 642 21.79 -19.70 -48.97
CA ARG A 642 22.04 -21.13 -49.22
C ARG A 642 20.96 -21.75 -50.12
N ASN A 643 19.69 -21.46 -49.86
CA ASN A 643 18.58 -21.97 -50.67
C ASN A 643 18.57 -21.36 -52.08
N ALA A 644 18.90 -20.08 -52.22
CA ALA A 644 19.02 -19.42 -53.52
C ALA A 644 20.12 -20.09 -54.36
N ASN A 645 21.30 -20.34 -53.78
CA ASN A 645 22.40 -21.03 -54.46
C ASN A 645 22.00 -22.46 -54.90
N MET A 646 21.28 -23.20 -54.06
CA MET A 646 20.79 -24.54 -54.41
C MET A 646 19.78 -24.52 -55.56
N ARG A 647 18.94 -23.49 -55.68
CA ARG A 647 18.00 -23.34 -56.81
C ARG A 647 18.73 -23.12 -58.13
N VAL A 648 19.80 -22.32 -58.13
CA VAL A 648 20.62 -22.07 -59.32
C VAL A 648 21.28 -23.36 -59.81
N MET A 649 21.82 -24.19 -58.91
CA MET A 649 22.42 -25.47 -59.29
C MET A 649 21.42 -26.42 -59.96
N ARG A 650 20.20 -26.58 -59.42
CA ARG A 650 19.16 -27.46 -60.02
C ARG A 650 18.78 -27.06 -61.44
N ASN A 651 18.62 -25.76 -61.70
CA ASN A 651 18.27 -25.28 -63.04
C ASN A 651 19.37 -25.56 -64.08
N SER A 652 20.64 -25.59 -63.65
CA SER A 652 21.75 -25.90 -64.56
C SER A 652 21.78 -27.37 -64.98
N GLU A 653 21.40 -28.30 -64.09
CA GLU A 653 21.30 -29.73 -64.38
C GLU A 653 20.15 -30.04 -65.35
N GLU A 654 18.97 -29.43 -65.13
CA GLU A 654 17.79 -29.61 -66.00
C GLU A 654 18.07 -29.19 -67.45
N GLN A 655 18.75 -28.06 -67.67
CA GLN A 655 19.10 -27.62 -69.02
C GLN A 655 20.08 -28.56 -69.73
N GLY A 656 21.00 -29.18 -68.99
CA GLY A 656 21.97 -30.12 -69.55
C GLY A 656 21.32 -31.36 -70.18
N ILE A 657 20.22 -31.85 -69.62
CA ILE A 657 19.52 -33.05 -70.10
C ILE A 657 18.63 -32.74 -71.29
N ILE A 658 17.92 -31.61 -71.26
CA ILE A 658 17.07 -31.16 -72.38
C ILE A 658 17.89 -30.99 -73.65
N ASN A 659 19.11 -30.46 -73.54
CA ASN A 659 20.01 -30.33 -74.68
C ASN A 659 20.41 -31.71 -75.26
N ARG A 660 20.58 -32.74 -74.42
CA ARG A 660 20.87 -34.10 -74.88
C ARG A 660 19.67 -34.76 -75.57
N ILE A 661 18.44 -34.50 -75.10
CA ILE A 661 17.23 -35.03 -75.75
C ILE A 661 17.11 -34.46 -77.17
N ARG A 662 17.41 -33.17 -77.34
CA ARG A 662 17.42 -32.51 -78.65
C ARG A 662 18.41 -33.17 -79.61
N ILE A 663 19.66 -33.37 -79.18
CA ILE A 663 20.69 -34.04 -80.00
C ILE A 663 20.26 -35.46 -80.39
N PHE A 664 19.61 -36.19 -79.48
CA PHE A 664 19.10 -37.54 -79.78
C PHE A 664 17.98 -37.51 -80.82
N ALA A 665 17.04 -36.57 -80.71
CA ALA A 665 15.95 -36.42 -81.68
C ALA A 665 16.46 -36.02 -83.08
N GLU A 666 17.42 -35.09 -83.16
CA GLU A 666 18.04 -34.68 -84.43
C GLU A 666 18.72 -35.86 -85.15
N ARG A 667 19.40 -36.74 -84.40
CA ARG A 667 20.04 -37.95 -84.96
C ARG A 667 19.05 -38.93 -85.60
N CYS A 668 17.79 -38.93 -85.20
CA CYS A 668 16.79 -39.82 -85.79
C CYS A 668 16.16 -39.27 -87.07
N CYS A 669 16.16 -37.95 -87.30
CA CYS A 669 15.36 -37.31 -88.35
C CYS A 669 16.14 -36.87 -89.60
N ASN A 670 17.44 -36.57 -89.51
CA ASN A 670 18.22 -36.14 -90.67
C ASN A 670 18.83 -37.32 -91.46
N ARG A 671 18.51 -37.38 -92.77
CA ARG A 671 18.81 -38.43 -93.76
C ARG A 671 20.31 -38.62 -94.06
N GLY A 672 20.68 -39.86 -94.39
CA GLY A 672 21.61 -40.15 -95.50
C GLY A 672 22.87 -40.95 -95.17
N SER A 673 22.88 -42.22 -95.59
CA SER A 673 24.05 -43.07 -95.93
C SER A 673 24.93 -43.73 -94.86
N GLU A 674 25.20 -43.18 -93.67
CA GLU A 674 26.16 -43.86 -92.74
C GLU A 674 25.54 -44.91 -91.80
N LEU A 675 24.27 -44.75 -91.40
CA LEU A 675 23.68 -45.56 -90.32
C LEU A 675 22.94 -46.82 -90.79
N LEU A 676 22.72 -46.96 -92.10
CA LEU A 676 21.76 -47.92 -92.70
C LEU A 676 22.34 -48.70 -93.89
N GLU A 677 23.65 -48.90 -93.95
CA GLU A 677 24.13 -50.13 -94.59
C GLU A 677 23.66 -51.32 -93.73
N PRO A 678 23.01 -52.35 -94.32
CA PRO A 678 22.65 -53.53 -93.56
C PRO A 678 23.94 -54.11 -92.98
N THR A 679 23.98 -54.35 -91.67
CA THR A 679 25.08 -55.15 -91.14
C THR A 679 24.98 -56.54 -91.78
N PRO A 680 26.10 -57.26 -91.99
CA PRO A 680 26.05 -58.59 -92.60
C PRO A 680 25.02 -59.52 -91.92
N GLU A 681 24.80 -59.33 -90.63
CA GLU A 681 23.84 -60.09 -89.82
C GLU A 681 22.37 -59.91 -90.27
N GLU A 682 21.98 -58.72 -90.75
CA GLU A 682 20.61 -58.40 -91.17
C GLU A 682 20.27 -58.96 -92.57
N VAL A 683 21.26 -59.10 -93.47
CA VAL A 683 21.06 -59.71 -94.81
C VAL A 683 20.85 -61.23 -94.70
N TYR A 684 21.45 -61.86 -93.70
CA TYR A 684 21.46 -63.32 -93.52
C TYR A 684 20.54 -63.83 -92.39
N GLY A 685 19.72 -62.97 -91.80
CA GLY A 685 18.68 -63.39 -90.84
C GLY A 685 19.19 -63.85 -89.48
N TYR A 686 20.32 -63.31 -89.01
CA TYR A 686 20.78 -63.49 -87.63
C TYR A 686 20.34 -62.30 -86.77
N GLY A 687 19.62 -62.58 -85.67
CA GLY A 687 18.94 -61.58 -84.84
C GLY A 687 19.87 -60.63 -84.08
N THR A 688 19.39 -59.40 -83.86
CA THR A 688 20.07 -58.33 -83.11
C THR A 688 20.17 -58.62 -81.61
N ASN A 689 21.24 -58.11 -80.96
CA ASN A 689 21.52 -58.30 -79.54
C ASN A 689 20.52 -57.48 -78.66
N PRO A 690 19.68 -58.12 -77.81
CA PRO A 690 18.55 -57.46 -77.14
C PRO A 690 18.92 -56.30 -76.18
N GLN A 691 20.16 -56.26 -75.69
CA GLN A 691 20.57 -55.26 -74.69
C GLN A 691 20.75 -53.84 -75.23
N ASN A 692 20.93 -53.70 -76.55
CA ASN A 692 21.08 -52.39 -77.21
C ASN A 692 19.77 -51.88 -77.82
N GLU A 693 18.67 -52.59 -77.61
CA GLU A 693 17.36 -52.16 -78.09
C GLU A 693 16.75 -51.12 -77.14
N LEU A 694 16.13 -50.11 -77.76
CA LEU A 694 15.38 -49.07 -77.07
C LEU A 694 14.11 -49.68 -76.49
N SER A 695 13.72 -49.28 -75.27
CA SER A 695 12.47 -49.79 -74.70
C SER A 695 11.27 -49.35 -75.56
N PRO A 696 10.23 -50.20 -75.72
CA PRO A 696 9.07 -49.86 -76.54
C PRO A 696 8.39 -48.56 -76.07
N GLU A 697 8.33 -48.36 -74.75
CA GLU A 697 7.79 -47.15 -74.11
C GLU A 697 8.60 -45.89 -74.44
N PHE A 698 9.94 -45.99 -74.51
CA PHE A 698 10.78 -44.87 -74.93
C PHE A 698 10.56 -44.52 -76.40
N ASN A 699 10.36 -45.51 -77.27
CA ASN A 699 10.10 -45.29 -78.68
C ASN A 699 8.77 -44.55 -78.90
N GLU A 700 7.68 -44.99 -78.26
CA GLU A 700 6.39 -44.30 -78.34
C GLU A 700 6.46 -42.88 -77.79
N THR A 701 7.11 -42.69 -76.64
CA THR A 701 7.26 -41.36 -76.03
C THR A 701 8.12 -40.44 -76.90
N MET A 702 9.22 -40.93 -77.47
CA MET A 702 10.06 -40.17 -78.39
C MET A 702 9.30 -39.73 -79.64
N ILE A 703 8.50 -40.60 -80.26
CA ILE A 703 7.69 -40.27 -81.44
C ILE A 703 6.69 -39.13 -81.11
N LYS A 704 6.08 -39.13 -79.92
CA LYS A 704 5.14 -38.08 -79.50
C LYS A 704 5.82 -36.72 -79.27
N ILE A 705 7.02 -36.69 -78.69
CA ILE A 705 7.70 -35.44 -78.33
C ILE A 705 8.60 -34.87 -79.45
N MET A 706 9.06 -35.72 -80.37
CA MET A 706 9.94 -35.35 -81.48
C MET A 706 9.47 -34.13 -82.30
N PRO A 707 8.18 -34.05 -82.73
CA PRO A 707 7.70 -32.90 -83.49
C PRO A 707 7.82 -31.58 -82.72
N GLN A 708 7.60 -31.58 -81.40
CA GLN A 708 7.70 -30.38 -80.57
C GLN A 708 9.14 -29.94 -80.30
N ILE A 709 10.07 -30.89 -80.25
CA ILE A 709 11.50 -30.61 -80.03
C ILE A 709 12.14 -30.04 -81.29
N LEU A 710 11.81 -30.58 -82.46
CA LEU A 710 12.42 -30.22 -83.75
C LEU A 710 11.79 -28.98 -84.42
N SER A 711 10.53 -28.67 -84.13
CA SER A 711 9.83 -27.50 -84.73
C SER A 711 10.20 -26.15 -84.08
N LYS A 712 10.93 -26.16 -82.96
CA LYS A 712 11.24 -24.97 -82.16
C LYS A 712 12.75 -24.70 -82.12
N GLU A 713 13.28 -24.09 -83.18
CA GLU A 713 14.59 -23.46 -83.13
C GLU A 713 14.51 -22.22 -82.20
N GLY A 714 15.07 -22.31 -80.99
CA GLY A 714 15.36 -21.14 -80.16
C GLY A 714 14.46 -20.84 -78.94
N SER A 715 13.53 -21.71 -78.53
CA SER A 715 12.81 -21.52 -77.24
C SER A 715 13.31 -22.46 -76.13
N GLN A 716 13.44 -21.94 -74.90
CA GLN A 716 13.76 -22.73 -73.69
C GLN A 716 12.58 -23.64 -73.36
N ILE A 717 12.67 -24.91 -73.76
CA ILE A 717 11.70 -25.95 -73.39
C ILE A 717 12.05 -26.42 -71.97
N SER A 718 11.06 -26.56 -71.08
CA SER A 718 11.27 -27.13 -69.73
C SER A 718 11.02 -28.65 -69.72
N MET A 719 11.60 -29.34 -68.73
CA MET A 719 11.42 -30.80 -68.59
C MET A 719 9.96 -31.18 -68.33
N ARG A 720 9.20 -30.28 -67.68
CA ARG A 720 7.75 -30.43 -67.46
C ARG A 720 6.95 -30.37 -68.77
N ASP A 721 7.34 -29.49 -69.69
CA ASP A 721 6.64 -29.37 -70.98
C ASP A 721 6.82 -30.64 -71.81
N LEU A 722 8.02 -31.22 -71.81
CA LEU A 722 8.32 -32.50 -72.47
C LEU A 722 7.58 -33.66 -71.82
N SER A 723 7.53 -33.72 -70.49
CA SER A 723 6.79 -34.75 -69.76
C SER A 723 5.28 -34.69 -70.03
N ASN A 724 4.72 -33.48 -70.06
CA ASN A 724 3.31 -33.26 -70.39
C ASN A 724 3.00 -33.67 -71.84
N ALA A 725 3.90 -33.37 -72.78
CA ALA A 725 3.76 -33.81 -74.17
C ALA A 725 3.85 -35.34 -74.32
N ALA A 726 4.67 -36.00 -73.49
CA ALA A 726 4.73 -37.45 -73.37
C ALA A 726 3.48 -38.06 -72.71
N GLY A 727 2.74 -37.26 -71.92
CA GLY A 727 1.61 -37.71 -71.11
C GLY A 727 2.01 -38.52 -69.88
N MET A 728 3.22 -38.28 -69.34
CA MET A 728 3.82 -39.03 -68.21
C MET A 728 4.15 -38.09 -67.04
N ASP A 729 4.29 -38.64 -65.84
CA ASP A 729 4.82 -37.87 -64.69
C ASP A 729 6.29 -37.48 -64.92
N VAL A 730 6.68 -36.30 -64.41
CA VAL A 730 8.00 -35.71 -64.64
C VAL A 730 9.13 -36.61 -64.14
N GLN A 731 8.92 -37.31 -63.03
CA GLN A 731 9.94 -38.17 -62.44
C GLN A 731 10.11 -39.47 -63.24
N GLU A 732 9.00 -40.07 -63.68
CA GLU A 732 9.00 -41.25 -64.56
C GLU A 732 9.61 -40.93 -65.93
N PHE A 733 9.22 -39.80 -66.51
CA PHE A 733 9.78 -39.31 -67.78
C PHE A 733 11.29 -39.11 -67.68
N TYR A 734 11.78 -38.48 -66.60
CA TYR A 734 13.21 -38.26 -66.39
C TYR A 734 14.00 -39.57 -66.27
N GLN A 735 13.47 -40.57 -65.57
CA GLN A 735 14.09 -41.90 -65.45
C GLN A 735 14.11 -42.64 -66.79
N LEU A 736 13.00 -42.62 -67.53
CA LEU A 736 12.87 -43.27 -68.84
C LEU A 736 13.85 -42.68 -69.87
N ILE A 737 13.98 -41.35 -69.89
CA ILE A 737 14.91 -40.63 -70.75
C ILE A 737 16.36 -40.96 -70.36
N THR A 738 16.74 -40.79 -69.09
CA THR A 738 18.13 -41.00 -68.66
C THR A 738 18.61 -42.45 -68.85
N ALA A 739 17.72 -43.44 -68.79
CA ALA A 739 18.03 -44.86 -69.02
C ALA A 739 18.25 -45.24 -70.50
N ASN A 740 17.67 -44.51 -71.45
CA ASN A 740 17.67 -44.90 -72.88
C ASN A 740 18.33 -43.89 -73.82
N ILE A 741 18.47 -42.62 -73.42
CA ILE A 741 19.04 -41.55 -74.27
C ILE A 741 20.50 -41.77 -74.69
N TYR A 742 21.19 -42.69 -74.01
CA TYR A 742 22.57 -43.07 -74.31
C TYR A 742 22.69 -44.31 -75.23
N LYS A 743 21.57 -44.94 -75.62
CA LYS A 743 21.53 -46.11 -76.51
C LYS A 743 21.46 -45.71 -78.00
N SER A 744 21.64 -46.66 -78.92
CA SER A 744 21.65 -46.37 -80.37
C SER A 744 20.24 -46.04 -80.92
N PRO A 745 20.08 -44.97 -81.73
CA PRO A 745 18.79 -44.59 -82.30
C PRO A 745 18.36 -45.43 -83.52
N ARG A 746 19.20 -46.36 -84.00
CA ARG A 746 19.04 -47.06 -85.29
C ARG A 746 17.68 -47.76 -85.43
N GLY A 747 17.22 -48.49 -84.41
CA GLY A 747 15.94 -49.21 -84.46
C GLY A 747 14.72 -48.28 -84.57
N LEU A 748 14.72 -47.18 -83.80
CA LEU A 748 13.64 -46.18 -83.85
C LEU A 748 13.62 -45.44 -85.20
N ALA A 749 14.80 -45.12 -85.75
CA ALA A 749 14.90 -44.48 -87.06
C ALA A 749 14.27 -45.33 -88.17
N VAL A 750 14.57 -46.64 -88.21
CA VAL A 750 13.96 -47.58 -89.19
C VAL A 750 12.44 -47.65 -89.04
N GLN A 751 11.92 -47.67 -87.81
CA GLN A 751 10.49 -47.73 -87.55
C GLN A 751 9.76 -46.47 -88.06
N VAL A 752 10.32 -45.28 -87.83
CA VAL A 752 9.77 -44.02 -88.34
C VAL A 752 9.80 -43.98 -89.87
N MET A 753 10.85 -44.49 -90.51
CA MET A 753 10.97 -44.56 -91.97
C MET A 753 9.96 -45.54 -92.59
N LEU A 754 9.75 -46.70 -91.97
CA LEU A 754 8.73 -47.67 -92.39
C LEU A 754 7.31 -47.11 -92.28
N GLN A 755 7.00 -46.39 -91.19
CA GLN A 755 5.68 -45.81 -91.00
C GLN A 755 5.37 -44.77 -92.09
N ARG A 756 6.35 -43.93 -92.43
CA ARG A 756 6.26 -42.99 -93.56
C ARG A 756 6.12 -43.71 -94.91
N ALA A 757 6.77 -44.86 -95.07
CA ALA A 757 6.67 -45.66 -96.30
C ALA A 757 5.28 -46.27 -96.46
N ILE A 758 4.69 -46.80 -95.37
CA ILE A 758 3.32 -47.32 -95.37
C ILE A 758 2.34 -46.21 -95.76
N GLU A 759 2.48 -45.03 -95.16
CA GLU A 759 1.63 -43.88 -95.46
C GLU A 759 1.72 -43.46 -96.93
N MET A 760 2.94 -43.41 -97.50
CA MET A 760 3.13 -43.12 -98.92
C MET A 760 2.64 -44.24 -99.84
N LEU A 761 2.77 -45.51 -99.46
CA LEU A 761 2.23 -46.64 -100.23
C LEU A 761 0.70 -46.60 -100.30
N GLU A 762 0.02 -46.08 -99.28
CA GLU A 762 -1.44 -45.96 -99.24
C GLU A 762 -1.96 -44.70 -99.92
N THR A 763 -1.22 -43.59 -99.85
CA THR A 763 -1.69 -42.28 -100.31
C THR A 763 -1.17 -41.88 -101.69
N THR A 764 -0.06 -42.47 -102.15
CA THR A 764 0.60 -42.08 -103.39
C THR A 764 0.69 -43.24 -104.38
N GLY A 765 0.39 -42.97 -105.66
CA GLY A 765 0.55 -43.93 -106.75
C GLY A 765 1.98 -44.06 -107.29
N LYS A 766 2.99 -43.62 -106.53
CA LYS A 766 4.40 -43.62 -106.96
C LYS A 766 4.97 -45.03 -107.03
N ASP A 767 5.98 -45.25 -107.85
CA ASP A 767 6.65 -46.54 -107.94
C ASP A 767 7.44 -46.86 -106.66
N ILE A 768 7.60 -48.15 -106.37
CA ILE A 768 8.27 -48.65 -105.15
C ILE A 768 9.70 -48.09 -104.98
N PRO A 769 10.53 -47.94 -106.04
CA PRO A 769 11.84 -47.30 -105.93
C PRO A 769 11.78 -45.85 -105.43
N ASP A 770 10.83 -45.05 -105.92
CA ASP A 770 10.70 -43.64 -105.54
C ASP A 770 10.28 -43.49 -104.07
N ILE A 771 9.38 -44.37 -103.61
CA ILE A 771 8.94 -44.41 -102.19
C ILE A 771 10.11 -44.81 -101.29
N SER A 772 10.93 -45.77 -101.71
CA SER A 772 12.14 -46.17 -100.98
C SER A 772 13.09 -44.99 -100.81
N GLU A 773 13.32 -44.21 -101.86
CA GLU A 773 14.21 -43.05 -101.86
C GLU A 773 13.65 -41.89 -101.00
N GLU A 774 12.36 -41.59 -101.12
CA GLU A 774 11.72 -40.53 -100.31
C GLU A 774 11.61 -40.90 -98.82
N CYS A 775 11.48 -42.17 -98.48
CA CYS A 775 11.61 -42.61 -97.10
C CYS A 775 13.05 -42.64 -96.58
N GLY A 776 14.04 -42.48 -97.46
CA GLY A 776 15.46 -42.45 -97.12
C GLY A 776 16.11 -43.83 -96.96
N PHE A 777 15.50 -44.91 -97.48
CA PHE A 777 16.12 -46.23 -97.47
C PHE A 777 17.31 -46.29 -98.44
N VAL A 778 18.42 -46.89 -98.02
CA VAL A 778 19.68 -46.93 -98.79
C VAL A 778 19.56 -47.73 -100.09
N SER A 779 18.76 -48.78 -100.10
CA SER A 779 18.45 -49.51 -101.33
C SER A 779 17.01 -50.01 -101.35
N VAL A 780 16.45 -50.12 -102.56
CA VAL A 780 15.11 -50.64 -102.78
C VAL A 780 14.98 -52.08 -102.28
N ASN A 781 16.04 -52.89 -102.43
CA ASN A 781 16.05 -54.27 -101.93
C ASN A 781 16.03 -54.32 -100.40
N PHE A 782 16.79 -53.43 -99.74
CA PHE A 782 16.76 -53.33 -98.28
C PHE A 782 15.37 -52.86 -97.82
N PHE A 783 14.79 -51.85 -98.46
CA PHE A 783 13.42 -51.44 -98.18
C PHE A 783 12.42 -52.60 -98.28
N ILE A 784 12.46 -53.37 -99.39
CA ILE A 784 11.57 -54.53 -99.58
C ILE A 784 11.80 -55.60 -98.51
N ALA A 785 13.06 -55.92 -98.19
CA ALA A 785 13.42 -56.92 -97.19
C ALA A 785 12.96 -56.51 -95.78
N THR A 786 13.23 -55.26 -95.38
CA THR A 786 12.83 -54.72 -94.08
C THR A 786 11.31 -54.61 -93.97
N PHE A 787 10.64 -54.15 -95.03
CA PHE A 787 9.19 -54.07 -95.09
C PHE A 787 8.56 -55.46 -95.00
N PHE A 788 9.08 -56.44 -95.74
CA PHE A 788 8.62 -57.83 -95.67
C PHE A 788 8.86 -58.44 -94.28
N HIS A 789 10.01 -58.16 -93.66
CA HIS A 789 10.32 -58.69 -92.34
C HIS A 789 9.28 -58.24 -91.30
N HIS A 790 8.87 -56.96 -91.35
CA HIS A 790 7.89 -56.37 -90.44
C HIS A 790 6.44 -56.70 -90.80
N MET A 791 6.05 -56.53 -92.06
CA MET A 791 4.65 -56.65 -92.50
C MET A 791 4.28 -58.07 -92.97
N LYS A 792 5.27 -58.96 -93.11
CA LYS A 792 5.15 -60.32 -93.67
C LYS A 792 4.52 -60.37 -95.07
N GLN A 793 4.51 -59.24 -95.76
CA GLN A 793 4.00 -59.03 -97.12
C GLN A 793 4.93 -58.05 -97.82
N THR A 794 5.15 -58.22 -99.12
CA THR A 794 5.98 -57.27 -99.88
C THR A 794 5.22 -55.95 -100.07
N PRO A 795 5.91 -54.80 -100.26
CA PRO A 795 5.24 -53.53 -100.54
C PRO A 795 4.23 -53.62 -101.69
N ASP A 796 4.58 -54.42 -102.71
CA ASP A 796 3.75 -54.65 -103.90
C ASP A 796 2.50 -55.48 -103.59
N GLN A 797 2.64 -56.55 -102.80
CA GLN A 797 1.49 -57.33 -102.32
C GLN A 797 0.58 -56.48 -101.42
N PHE A 798 1.18 -55.65 -100.56
CA PHE A 798 0.45 -54.75 -99.67
C PHE A 798 -0.38 -53.74 -100.47
N ARG A 799 0.18 -53.20 -101.55
CA ARG A 799 -0.51 -52.31 -102.49
C ARG A 799 -1.65 -53.02 -103.23
N HIS A 800 -1.42 -54.22 -103.79
CA HIS A 800 -2.45 -54.97 -104.52
C HIS A 800 -3.62 -55.41 -103.64
N LYS A 801 -3.37 -55.78 -102.38
CA LYS A 801 -4.43 -56.26 -101.48
C LYS A 801 -5.42 -55.16 -101.07
N LYS A 802 -5.03 -53.88 -101.17
CA LYS A 802 -5.88 -52.71 -100.92
C LYS A 802 -6.57 -52.15 -102.17
N GLY A 803 -6.38 -52.77 -103.34
CA GLY A 803 -7.13 -52.43 -104.57
C GLY A 803 -6.76 -51.09 -105.21
N ILE A 804 -5.52 -50.63 -105.06
CA ILE A 804 -5.01 -49.39 -105.64
C ILE A 804 -3.86 -49.73 -106.59
N GLY A 805 -4.17 -49.81 -107.89
CA GLY A 805 -3.26 -50.18 -108.98
C GLY A 805 -3.97 -51.03 -110.02
#